data_AF-A0A2T4WY19-F1
#
_entry.id   AF-A0A2T4WY19-F1
#
_cell.length_a   1.000
_cell.length_b   1.000
_cell.length_c   1.000
_cell.angle_alpha   90.00
_cell.angle_beta   90.00
_cell.angle_gamma   90.00
#
_symmetry.space_group_name_H-M   'P 1'
#
loop_
_entity.id
_entity.type
_entity.pdbx_description
1 polymer ?
#
loop_
_entity_poly.entity_id
_entity_poly.type
_entity_poly.pdbx_seq_one_letter_code
_entity_poly.pdbx_strand_id
1 'polypeptide(L)'
;MAEVPLATLVNKLVINRHIDQAFGYFERQRVEIYPDVQQDFDLLHNRWHKLHDATFLQVANWSLEQRNMEEQEILNGLLQTARSIPPEIVCEVSDDVLYGMDDLLIWSNNTIRKNLLEYLDSYGFSSCILLLKALGALPAPIQKLTEQYHERYWKFNNSPEDSVGDWIATKEKFILFLKEELVVLQQDQFYPGWKKLLWDELRHPQLLVAEPYDILFPSAEEIQKLKSKKQIDWPKYRRLLHLAQNAYKIEDYEQAYQYCLEIQTDIETDSTQLYEYLMMSFFHLSQKAEVSLVQRAFRGESKYLNLLFVYINRIKSLSIKAQQGLSPSSSQKIDEITHQLAIDLQRAINPVDYEYLFPQPAGSATAITGQRQAMEKYLDLGGQIVKYVGARANLVKQLLTEIAGSGHFLWVTTTATQQLTNATDFDAISLFRNLQHLAQDTLTAADQQAYLLLSLREKHLLLRERRVEEASQAALFASASRWIRACQVAYLFYASEHNSKDFLQLAYENELVSAHGLDWFELGPTGAIEARTVTYEDEKINAKSLFSAITTELYGAEGWQTVADTSKRTAYNKLKASVERRYQEIRLFKNERDEELGRTQVISCLRDWQRLYHAYGETYYLDQCVNELIGGGIYLWYELEGASLDEGHSLVGIEGYPLEVESELERLLSLTNTFDQQTAVKEICNHLFFRRVQYDYLTITPNPVDEEEQREWILELLSQVLFLYSNHANNEFLTPLYEELLQEKKYVWLKINEEGIAALDPDDDTALYLLEQLYLQGQKGGLAYDWDEFKLQIADNRYQELKHRYQDEFSILRRENWRLPNRVLMVEILTACRQLYEATKKVRYLEYPTLEWVDNRGRIRWYRDLYFFFFQHWQNFEISGFNYRQERRLIITYLTGQPRQNPFRWARLIELGTGR
;
A
#
# COMPACT_ATOMS: atom_id res chain seq x y z
N MET A 1 -12.92 -19.02 23.80
CA MET A 1 -11.73 -19.19 22.95
C MET A 1 -10.55 -18.80 23.81
N ALA A 2 -9.67 -19.74 24.14
CA ALA A 2 -8.60 -19.52 25.11
C ALA A 2 -7.48 -18.67 24.49
N GLU A 3 -7.09 -17.60 25.19
CA GLU A 3 -5.97 -16.73 24.85
C GLU A 3 -4.67 -17.55 24.83
N VAL A 4 -4.01 -17.57 23.68
CA VAL A 4 -2.67 -18.17 23.54
C VAL A 4 -1.65 -17.10 23.94
N PRO A 5 -0.73 -17.37 24.88
CA PRO A 5 0.28 -16.40 25.32
C PRO A 5 1.16 -15.92 24.15
N LEU A 6 1.46 -14.62 24.12
CA LEU A 6 2.28 -13.94 23.09
C LEU A 6 3.65 -14.61 22.86
N ALA A 7 4.24 -15.20 23.91
CA ALA A 7 5.49 -15.97 23.82
C ALA A 7 5.37 -17.24 22.96
N THR A 8 4.18 -17.86 22.95
CA THR A 8 3.85 -19.00 22.09
C THR A 8 3.65 -18.56 20.64
N LEU A 9 3.21 -17.32 20.40
CA LEU A 9 3.07 -16.74 19.06
C LEU A 9 4.44 -16.38 18.44
N VAL A 10 5.36 -15.85 19.26
CA VAL A 10 6.72 -15.48 18.84
C VAL A 10 7.57 -16.71 18.50
N ASN A 11 7.51 -17.78 19.32
CA ASN A 11 8.19 -19.04 18.98
C ASN A 11 7.60 -19.69 17.71
N LYS A 12 6.30 -19.54 17.45
CA LYS A 12 5.64 -20.01 16.22
C LYS A 12 6.12 -19.27 14.97
N LEU A 13 6.28 -17.94 15.06
CA LEU A 13 6.76 -17.12 13.93
C LEU A 13 8.22 -17.41 13.57
N VAL A 14 9.06 -17.73 14.55
CA VAL A 14 10.46 -18.10 14.34
C VAL A 14 10.56 -19.47 13.66
N ILE A 15 9.79 -20.46 14.11
CA ILE A 15 9.77 -21.81 13.52
C ILE A 15 9.23 -21.76 12.07
N ASN A 16 8.13 -21.04 11.83
CA ASN A 16 7.56 -20.91 10.48
C ASN A 16 8.53 -20.21 9.53
N ARG A 17 9.21 -19.15 9.98
CA ARG A 17 10.24 -18.47 9.19
C ARG A 17 11.42 -19.39 8.85
N HIS A 18 11.83 -20.25 9.76
CA HIS A 18 12.91 -21.22 9.50
C HIS A 18 12.47 -22.34 8.54
N ILE A 19 11.23 -22.80 8.63
CA ILE A 19 10.66 -23.79 7.71
C ILE A 19 10.53 -23.20 6.29
N ASP A 20 10.01 -21.98 6.16
CA ASP A 20 9.88 -21.29 4.87
C ASP A 20 11.24 -20.94 4.25
N GLN A 21 12.23 -20.56 5.08
CA GLN A 21 13.61 -20.36 4.63
C GLN A 21 14.27 -21.65 4.16
N ALA A 22 13.99 -22.79 4.84
CA ALA A 22 14.48 -24.10 4.44
C ALA A 22 13.87 -24.53 3.10
N PHE A 23 12.54 -24.41 2.92
CA PHE A 23 11.89 -24.70 1.64
C PHE A 23 12.41 -23.79 0.52
N GLY A 24 12.54 -22.48 0.77
CA GLY A 24 13.09 -21.54 -0.20
C GLY A 24 14.58 -21.76 -0.53
N TYR A 25 15.34 -22.43 0.34
CA TYR A 25 16.71 -22.85 0.06
C TYR A 25 16.72 -24.11 -0.82
N PHE A 26 15.91 -25.12 -0.49
CA PHE A 26 15.79 -26.35 -1.28
C PHE A 26 15.17 -26.12 -2.66
N GLU A 27 14.21 -25.20 -2.80
CA GLU A 27 13.66 -24.79 -4.10
C GLU A 27 14.64 -23.98 -4.96
N ARG A 28 15.64 -23.31 -4.35
CA ARG A 28 16.70 -22.61 -5.09
C ARG A 28 17.81 -23.56 -5.56
N GLN A 29 18.03 -24.65 -4.84
CA GLN A 29 18.99 -25.71 -5.17
C GLN A 29 18.38 -26.76 -6.12
N ARG A 30 17.27 -26.45 -6.81
CA ARG A 30 16.50 -27.35 -7.71
C ARG A 30 17.22 -27.68 -9.03
N VAL A 31 18.56 -27.71 -9.01
CA VAL A 31 19.40 -28.04 -10.16
C VAL A 31 20.08 -29.38 -9.88
N GLU A 32 19.38 -30.41 -10.34
CA GLU A 32 19.84 -31.79 -10.55
C GLU A 32 20.28 -32.52 -9.28
N ILE A 33 20.37 -33.85 -9.36
CA ILE A 33 20.92 -34.74 -8.32
C ILE A 33 19.88 -35.16 -7.23
N TYR A 34 19.38 -36.40 -7.38
CA TYR A 34 18.60 -37.25 -6.44
C TYR A 34 17.05 -37.25 -6.54
N PRO A 35 16.49 -38.04 -7.48
CA PRO A 35 15.05 -38.34 -7.55
C PRO A 35 14.46 -38.95 -6.27
N ASP A 36 15.27 -39.69 -5.51
CA ASP A 36 14.82 -40.41 -4.31
C ASP A 36 14.57 -39.47 -3.12
N VAL A 37 15.26 -38.32 -3.07
CA VAL A 37 15.08 -37.27 -2.04
C VAL A 37 13.95 -36.31 -2.44
N GLN A 38 13.74 -36.14 -3.75
CA GLN A 38 12.70 -35.28 -4.31
C GLN A 38 11.30 -35.74 -3.91
N GLN A 39 11.05 -37.05 -3.87
CA GLN A 39 9.73 -37.58 -3.52
C GLN A 39 9.34 -37.29 -2.06
N ASP A 40 10.31 -37.42 -1.13
CA ASP A 40 10.10 -37.11 0.28
C ASP A 40 9.98 -35.60 0.52
N PHE A 41 10.77 -34.80 -0.20
CA PHE A 41 10.69 -33.34 -0.16
C PHE A 41 9.35 -32.82 -0.69
N ASP A 42 8.90 -33.29 -1.85
CA ASP A 42 7.61 -32.90 -2.44
C ASP A 42 6.44 -33.36 -1.56
N LEU A 43 6.56 -34.48 -0.85
CA LEU A 43 5.57 -34.95 0.13
C LEU A 43 5.48 -34.00 1.34
N LEU A 44 6.63 -33.58 1.90
CA LEU A 44 6.71 -32.65 3.02
C LEU A 44 6.24 -31.24 2.62
N HIS A 45 6.61 -30.77 1.44
CA HIS A 45 6.16 -29.48 0.90
C HIS A 45 4.65 -29.44 0.68
N ASN A 46 4.06 -30.53 0.14
CA ASN A 46 2.61 -30.64 -0.01
C ASN A 46 1.87 -30.78 1.33
N ARG A 47 2.47 -31.43 2.35
CA ARG A 47 1.91 -31.46 3.71
C ARG A 47 1.93 -30.07 4.36
N TRP A 48 3.03 -29.33 4.19
CA TRP A 48 3.18 -27.94 4.66
C TRP A 48 2.17 -27.00 4.00
N HIS A 49 2.06 -27.04 2.67
CA HIS A 49 1.05 -26.26 1.94
C HIS A 49 -0.38 -26.63 2.33
N LYS A 50 -0.71 -27.91 2.54
CA LYS A 50 -2.05 -28.28 3.04
C LYS A 50 -2.33 -27.77 4.45
N LEU A 51 -1.31 -27.64 5.30
CA LEU A 51 -1.45 -27.04 6.63
C LEU A 51 -1.76 -25.54 6.54
N HIS A 52 -1.24 -24.87 5.50
CA HIS A 52 -1.27 -23.40 5.33
C HIS A 52 -2.38 -22.88 4.39
N ASP A 53 -2.74 -23.63 3.33
CA ASP A 53 -3.73 -23.28 2.29
C ASP A 53 -5.10 -23.93 2.50
N ALA A 54 -5.25 -24.85 3.47
CA ALA A 54 -6.56 -25.41 3.78
C ALA A 54 -7.51 -24.30 4.26
N THR A 55 -8.47 -23.94 3.40
CA THR A 55 -9.61 -23.09 3.74
C THR A 55 -10.10 -23.45 5.14
N PHE A 56 -10.20 -22.41 5.97
CA PHE A 56 -10.48 -22.32 7.42
C PHE A 56 -11.36 -23.42 8.09
N LEU A 57 -12.06 -24.26 7.35
CA LEU A 57 -13.05 -25.25 7.81
C LEU A 57 -12.51 -26.66 8.09
N GLN A 58 -11.42 -27.13 7.48
CA GLN A 58 -10.92 -28.50 7.74
C GLN A 58 -9.91 -28.58 8.90
N VAL A 59 -9.06 -27.55 9.06
CA VAL A 59 -8.01 -27.52 10.09
C VAL A 59 -8.54 -26.96 11.42
N ALA A 60 -9.68 -26.26 11.42
CA ALA A 60 -10.34 -25.76 12.64
C ALA A 60 -10.80 -26.85 13.63
N ASN A 61 -10.93 -28.11 13.17
CA ASN A 61 -11.34 -29.24 14.01
C ASN A 61 -10.17 -30.02 14.62
N TRP A 62 -8.92 -29.65 14.33
CA TRP A 62 -7.75 -30.31 14.93
C TRP A 62 -7.48 -29.73 16.33
N SER A 63 -7.19 -30.61 17.29
CA SER A 63 -6.72 -30.16 18.61
C SER A 63 -5.34 -29.49 18.49
N LEU A 64 -5.00 -28.63 19.46
CA LEU A 64 -3.68 -27.98 19.51
C LEU A 64 -2.53 -29.01 19.53
N GLU A 65 -2.74 -30.15 20.18
CA GLU A 65 -1.79 -31.27 20.21
C GLU A 65 -1.61 -31.95 18.86
N GLN A 66 -2.70 -32.09 18.07
CA GLN A 66 -2.63 -32.66 16.72
C GLN A 66 -1.84 -31.76 15.77
N ARG A 67 -2.07 -30.44 15.82
CA ARG A 67 -1.29 -29.48 15.01
C ARG A 67 0.20 -29.47 15.38
N ASN A 68 0.50 -29.44 16.69
CA ASN A 68 1.89 -29.44 17.16
C ASN A 68 2.62 -30.74 16.76
N MET A 69 1.96 -31.91 16.83
CA MET A 69 2.55 -33.16 16.35
C MET A 69 2.86 -33.11 14.85
N GLU A 70 1.93 -32.59 14.03
CA GLU A 70 2.11 -32.52 12.58
C GLU A 70 3.26 -31.56 12.19
N GLU A 71 3.37 -30.39 12.83
CA GLU A 71 4.47 -29.45 12.62
C GLU A 71 5.83 -30.04 13.02
N GLN A 72 5.86 -30.79 14.12
CA GLN A 72 7.06 -31.44 14.63
C GLN A 72 7.47 -32.65 13.78
N GLU A 73 6.51 -33.38 13.19
CA GLU A 73 6.76 -34.41 12.18
C GLU A 73 7.33 -33.82 10.88
N ILE A 74 6.80 -32.69 10.40
CA ILE A 74 7.31 -32.03 9.19
C ILE A 74 8.74 -31.54 9.41
N LEU A 75 9.03 -30.92 10.56
CA LEU A 75 10.37 -30.46 10.90
C LEU A 75 11.37 -31.63 11.02
N ASN A 76 10.97 -32.72 11.69
CA ASN A 76 11.81 -33.91 11.80
C ASN A 76 12.03 -34.59 10.44
N GLY A 77 11.00 -34.59 9.57
CA GLY A 77 11.09 -35.06 8.19
C GLY A 77 12.10 -34.25 7.38
N LEU A 78 12.01 -32.91 7.40
CA LEU A 78 12.95 -32.02 6.71
C LEU A 78 14.39 -32.21 7.21
N LEU A 79 14.59 -32.37 8.52
CA LEU A 79 15.91 -32.65 9.09
C LEU A 79 16.46 -34.01 8.66
N GLN A 80 15.59 -35.01 8.48
CA GLN A 80 15.98 -36.32 7.98
C GLN A 80 16.32 -36.29 6.48
N THR A 81 15.53 -35.58 5.68
CA THR A 81 15.79 -35.33 4.25
C THR A 81 17.09 -34.54 4.02
N ALA A 82 17.39 -33.56 4.88
CA ALA A 82 18.64 -32.81 4.86
C ALA A 82 19.86 -33.70 5.20
N ARG A 83 19.71 -34.66 6.11
CA ARG A 83 20.76 -35.61 6.51
C ARG A 83 21.07 -36.67 5.45
N SER A 84 20.17 -36.89 4.48
CA SER A 84 20.39 -37.80 3.35
C SER A 84 21.19 -37.16 2.20
N ILE A 85 21.50 -35.87 2.25
CA ILE A 85 22.31 -35.18 1.24
C ILE A 85 23.80 -35.34 1.58
N PRO A 86 24.67 -35.73 0.63
CA PRO A 86 26.10 -35.89 0.87
C PRO A 86 26.75 -34.59 1.42
N PRO A 87 27.65 -34.67 2.43
CA PRO A 87 28.22 -33.50 3.10
C PRO A 87 29.02 -32.56 2.19
N GLU A 88 29.51 -33.07 1.05
CA GLU A 88 30.37 -32.30 0.14
C GLU A 88 29.63 -31.20 -0.64
N ILE A 89 28.29 -31.20 -0.63
CA ILE A 89 27.45 -30.25 -1.38
C ILE A 89 26.92 -29.11 -0.49
N VAL A 90 27.02 -29.25 0.85
CA VAL A 90 26.60 -28.23 1.81
C VAL A 90 27.75 -27.25 2.06
N CYS A 91 28.11 -26.47 1.04
CA CYS A 91 29.09 -25.38 1.17
C CYS A 91 28.52 -24.13 0.52
N GLU A 92 27.81 -23.35 1.34
CA GLU A 92 27.51 -21.91 1.27
C GLU A 92 26.15 -21.65 1.95
N VAL A 93 26.13 -21.85 3.26
CA VAL A 93 25.10 -21.31 4.15
C VAL A 93 25.82 -20.33 5.08
N SER A 94 25.32 -19.09 5.14
CA SER A 94 25.90 -17.99 5.90
C SER A 94 26.25 -18.39 7.34
N ASP A 95 27.32 -17.78 7.86
CA ASP A 95 27.91 -17.98 9.21
C ASP A 95 26.91 -17.96 10.39
N ASP A 96 25.67 -17.51 10.19
CA ASP A 96 24.60 -17.51 11.19
C ASP A 96 23.93 -18.89 11.42
N VAL A 97 24.17 -19.89 10.56
CA VAL A 97 23.72 -21.29 10.77
C VAL A 97 24.80 -22.15 11.45
N LEU A 98 26.05 -21.70 11.46
CA LEU A 98 27.19 -22.38 12.09
C LEU A 98 27.15 -22.35 13.62
N TYR A 99 26.38 -21.45 14.24
CA TYR A 99 26.25 -21.39 15.70
C TYR A 99 25.45 -22.55 16.32
N GLY A 100 24.78 -23.37 15.50
CA GLY A 100 24.07 -24.58 15.95
C GLY A 100 24.89 -25.88 15.90
N MET A 101 26.16 -25.85 15.44
CA MET A 101 26.97 -27.05 15.20
C MET A 101 28.20 -27.24 16.12
N ASP A 102 28.28 -26.52 17.24
CA ASP A 102 29.31 -26.75 18.27
C ASP A 102 29.12 -28.08 19.05
N ASP A 103 28.01 -28.79 18.85
CA ASP A 103 27.72 -30.09 19.49
C ASP A 103 28.54 -31.27 18.91
N LEU A 104 29.42 -31.05 17.93
CA LEU A 104 30.28 -32.09 17.34
C LEU A 104 31.78 -31.77 17.40
N LEU A 105 32.25 -31.04 18.41
CA LEU A 105 33.67 -31.10 18.75
C LEU A 105 34.03 -32.54 19.19
N ILE A 106 34.77 -33.25 18.35
CA ILE A 106 35.50 -34.46 18.75
C ILE A 106 36.64 -33.96 19.64
N TRP A 107 36.39 -33.87 20.94
CA TRP A 107 37.46 -33.61 21.89
C TRP A 107 38.41 -34.79 21.80
N SER A 108 39.70 -34.57 21.60
CA SER A 108 40.68 -35.65 21.72
C SER A 108 40.86 -36.03 23.18
N ASN A 109 41.35 -37.24 23.49
CA ASN A 109 41.65 -37.64 24.87
C ASN A 109 42.57 -36.60 25.54
N ASN A 110 43.49 -36.01 24.78
CA ASN A 110 44.38 -34.95 25.27
C ASN A 110 43.65 -33.66 25.65
N THR A 111 42.56 -33.31 24.95
CA THR A 111 41.77 -32.11 25.24
C THR A 111 40.97 -32.28 26.52
N ILE A 112 40.36 -33.47 26.71
CA ILE A 112 39.63 -33.79 27.95
C ILE A 112 40.59 -33.81 29.14
N ARG A 113 41.76 -34.45 28.98
CA ARG A 113 42.81 -34.50 30.01
C ARG A 113 43.27 -33.10 30.40
N LYS A 114 43.57 -32.26 29.41
CA LYS A 114 43.98 -30.88 29.63
C LYS A 114 42.91 -30.13 30.44
N ASN A 115 41.65 -30.23 30.03
CA ASN A 115 40.57 -29.49 30.68
C ASN A 115 40.27 -30.01 32.10
N LEU A 116 40.36 -31.32 32.34
CA LEU A 116 40.22 -31.90 33.69
C LEU A 116 41.40 -31.55 34.61
N LEU A 117 42.62 -31.48 34.07
CA LEU A 117 43.80 -31.03 34.82
C LEU A 117 43.70 -29.53 35.15
N GLU A 118 43.27 -28.70 34.20
CA GLU A 118 42.99 -27.28 34.42
C GLU A 118 41.85 -27.10 35.45
N TYR A 119 40.83 -27.96 35.42
CA TYR A 119 39.75 -27.96 36.41
C TYR A 119 40.26 -28.37 37.80
N LEU A 120 41.11 -29.40 37.90
CA LEU A 120 41.74 -29.80 39.16
C LEU A 120 42.62 -28.70 39.75
N ASP A 121 43.40 -28.01 38.90
CA ASP A 121 44.26 -26.92 39.33
C ASP A 121 43.47 -25.68 39.76
N SER A 122 42.35 -25.41 39.10
CA SER A 122 41.51 -24.23 39.37
C SER A 122 40.55 -24.44 40.55
N TYR A 123 40.02 -25.65 40.72
CA TYR A 123 38.90 -25.92 41.65
C TYR A 123 39.22 -27.00 42.71
N GLY A 124 40.41 -27.60 42.66
CA GLY A 124 40.93 -28.49 43.69
C GLY A 124 40.41 -29.93 43.63
N PHE A 125 40.99 -30.77 44.48
CA PHE A 125 40.81 -32.23 44.49
C PHE A 125 39.35 -32.68 44.63
N SER A 126 38.61 -32.15 45.61
CA SER A 126 37.24 -32.59 45.91
C SER A 126 36.26 -32.32 44.77
N SER A 127 36.33 -31.13 44.18
CA SER A 127 35.48 -30.71 43.05
C SER A 127 35.77 -31.55 41.81
N CYS A 128 37.05 -31.83 41.54
CA CYS A 128 37.43 -32.69 40.41
C CYS A 128 36.93 -34.13 40.58
N ILE A 129 36.96 -34.70 41.81
CA ILE A 129 36.40 -36.04 42.08
C ILE A 129 34.88 -36.07 41.89
N LEU A 130 34.16 -35.05 42.33
CA LEU A 130 32.71 -34.96 42.14
C LEU A 130 32.35 -34.89 40.65
N LEU A 131 33.08 -34.09 39.90
CA LEU A 131 32.93 -34.02 38.44
C LEU A 131 33.22 -35.38 37.79
N LEU A 132 34.30 -36.07 38.16
CA LEU A 132 34.61 -37.41 37.65
C LEU A 132 33.53 -38.45 37.98
N LYS A 133 32.92 -38.37 39.19
CA LYS A 133 31.77 -39.22 39.56
C LYS A 133 30.56 -38.91 38.68
N ALA A 134 30.27 -37.64 38.47
CA ALA A 134 29.16 -37.21 37.64
C ALA A 134 29.36 -37.61 36.17
N LEU A 135 30.60 -37.59 35.68
CA LEU A 135 31.00 -38.03 34.34
C LEU A 135 31.02 -39.56 34.15
N GLY A 136 30.76 -40.34 35.20
CA GLY A 136 30.67 -41.80 35.15
C GLY A 136 32.02 -42.52 35.04
N ALA A 137 33.14 -41.81 35.18
CA ALA A 137 34.49 -42.35 35.04
C ALA A 137 35.25 -42.32 36.36
N LEU A 138 34.88 -43.20 37.29
CA LEU A 138 35.78 -43.57 38.40
C LEU A 138 36.41 -44.94 38.14
N PRO A 139 37.63 -44.97 37.57
CA PRO A 139 38.49 -46.12 37.69
C PRO A 139 38.60 -46.56 39.16
N ALA A 140 38.65 -47.87 39.41
CA ALA A 140 38.81 -48.43 40.76
C ALA A 140 39.95 -47.81 41.60
N PRO A 141 41.11 -47.41 41.00
CA PRO A 141 42.15 -46.65 41.72
C PRO A 141 41.66 -45.32 42.31
N ILE A 142 40.87 -44.54 41.57
CA ILE A 142 40.34 -43.23 42.01
C ILE A 142 39.27 -43.40 43.09
N GLN A 143 38.47 -44.47 43.02
CA GLN A 143 37.49 -44.81 44.06
C GLN A 143 38.18 -45.15 45.38
N LYS A 144 39.22 -45.99 45.35
CA LYS A 144 40.04 -46.33 46.52
C LYS A 144 40.76 -45.10 47.09
N LEU A 145 41.20 -44.18 46.22
CA LEU A 145 41.81 -42.91 46.63
C LEU A 145 40.81 -41.99 47.36
N THR A 146 39.56 -41.95 46.88
CA THR A 146 38.48 -41.17 47.48
C THR A 146 38.14 -41.70 48.87
N GLU A 147 38.08 -43.02 49.03
CA GLU A 147 37.85 -43.68 50.32
C GLU A 147 39.00 -43.41 51.31
N GLN A 148 40.26 -43.50 50.86
CA GLN A 148 41.43 -43.17 51.68
C GLN A 148 41.51 -41.68 52.06
N TYR A 149 41.12 -40.78 51.15
CA TYR A 149 41.06 -39.35 51.41
C TYR A 149 39.98 -39.03 52.45
N HIS A 150 38.78 -39.61 52.32
CA HIS A 150 37.72 -39.44 53.30
C HIS A 150 38.09 -40.03 54.67
N GLU A 151 38.69 -41.22 54.73
CA GLU A 151 39.11 -41.82 55.99
C GLU A 151 40.16 -40.96 56.73
N ARG A 152 41.09 -40.33 56.00
CA ARG A 152 42.08 -39.41 56.58
C ARG A 152 41.51 -38.03 56.91
N TYR A 153 40.59 -37.51 56.10
CA TYR A 153 39.91 -36.23 56.35
C TYR A 153 39.11 -36.27 57.66
N TRP A 154 38.40 -37.37 57.92
CA TRP A 154 37.64 -37.55 59.17
C TRP A 154 38.53 -37.79 60.40
N LYS A 155 39.77 -38.27 60.22
CA LYS A 155 40.77 -38.40 61.29
C LYS A 155 41.40 -37.05 61.68
N PHE A 156 41.40 -36.07 60.78
CA PHE A 156 42.00 -34.74 60.97
C PHE A 156 41.10 -33.74 61.74
N ASN A 157 40.13 -34.22 62.52
CA ASN A 157 39.11 -33.41 63.19
C ASN A 157 39.61 -32.66 64.45
N ASN A 158 40.79 -32.03 64.36
CA ASN A 158 41.45 -31.23 65.41
C ASN A 158 41.83 -32.01 66.68
N SER A 159 42.52 -33.16 66.54
CA SER A 159 43.32 -33.67 67.66
C SER A 159 44.52 -32.74 67.90
N PRO A 160 44.92 -32.44 69.15
CA PRO A 160 46.08 -31.60 69.44
C PRO A 160 47.44 -32.16 68.93
N GLU A 161 47.46 -33.37 68.40
CA GLU A 161 48.63 -34.03 67.79
C GLU A 161 48.72 -33.83 66.26
N ASP A 162 47.68 -33.27 65.62
CA ASP A 162 47.62 -33.10 64.17
C ASP A 162 48.28 -31.78 63.72
N SER A 163 49.38 -31.85 62.98
CA SER A 163 50.05 -30.67 62.43
C SER A 163 49.44 -30.27 61.08
N VAL A 164 49.17 -28.98 60.88
CA VAL A 164 48.69 -28.42 59.60
C VAL A 164 49.64 -28.76 58.44
N GLY A 165 50.95 -28.87 58.73
CA GLY A 165 51.97 -29.25 57.75
C GLY A 165 51.80 -30.68 57.21
N ASP A 166 51.44 -31.64 58.07
CA ASP A 166 51.25 -33.04 57.65
C ASP A 166 50.01 -33.23 56.77
N TRP A 167 48.98 -32.39 56.98
CA TRP A 167 47.79 -32.37 56.13
C TRP A 167 48.05 -31.79 54.76
N ILE A 168 48.78 -30.68 54.68
CA ILE A 168 49.17 -30.07 53.40
C ILE A 168 49.99 -31.08 52.59
N ALA A 169 51.01 -31.70 53.20
CA ALA A 169 51.83 -32.72 52.54
C ALA A 169 51.01 -33.97 52.11
N THR A 170 49.97 -34.32 52.87
CA THR A 170 49.07 -35.44 52.51
C THR A 170 48.14 -35.07 51.37
N LYS A 171 47.54 -33.87 51.38
CA LYS A 171 46.68 -33.35 50.31
C LYS A 171 47.45 -33.23 49.00
N GLU A 172 48.68 -32.74 49.04
CA GLU A 172 49.55 -32.64 47.87
C GLU A 172 49.85 -34.01 47.26
N LYS A 173 50.11 -35.04 48.08
CA LYS A 173 50.28 -36.43 47.60
C LYS A 173 49.03 -36.97 46.90
N PHE A 174 47.84 -36.64 47.41
CA PHE A 174 46.57 -37.05 46.78
C PHE A 174 46.32 -36.31 45.46
N ILE A 175 46.64 -35.02 45.37
CA ILE A 175 46.56 -34.25 44.12
C ILE A 175 47.53 -34.82 43.08
N LEU A 176 48.77 -35.13 43.48
CA LEU A 176 49.78 -35.69 42.57
C LEU A 176 49.30 -37.02 41.97
N PHE A 177 48.78 -37.91 42.82
CA PHE A 177 48.22 -39.19 42.39
C PHE A 177 47.03 -39.02 41.44
N LEU A 178 46.12 -38.07 41.74
CA LEU A 178 44.98 -37.81 40.87
C LEU A 178 45.41 -37.27 39.50
N LYS A 179 46.45 -36.42 39.45
CA LYS A 179 47.04 -35.96 38.17
C LYS A 179 47.60 -37.12 37.34
N GLU A 180 48.27 -38.08 37.98
CA GLU A 180 48.80 -39.27 37.30
C GLU A 180 47.66 -40.13 36.72
N GLU A 181 46.59 -40.35 37.46
CA GLU A 181 45.43 -41.14 37.00
C GLU A 181 44.62 -40.42 35.90
N LEU A 182 44.47 -39.09 35.98
CA LEU A 182 43.82 -38.28 34.93
C LEU A 182 44.51 -38.43 33.57
N VAL A 183 45.82 -38.68 33.55
CA VAL A 183 46.59 -38.87 32.31
C VAL A 183 46.28 -40.22 31.63
N VAL A 184 45.79 -41.22 32.36
CA VAL A 184 45.54 -42.58 31.83
C VAL A 184 44.08 -42.77 31.40
N LEU A 185 43.17 -41.89 31.82
CA LEU A 185 41.75 -41.91 31.45
C LEU A 185 41.52 -41.89 29.93
N GLN A 186 40.57 -42.71 29.48
CA GLN A 186 40.16 -42.83 28.07
C GLN A 186 38.68 -42.49 27.88
N GLN A 187 38.35 -41.97 26.70
CA GLN A 187 37.01 -41.48 26.34
C GLN A 187 35.88 -42.49 26.45
N ASP A 188 36.17 -43.76 26.22
CA ASP A 188 35.21 -44.87 26.28
C ASP A 188 34.77 -45.19 27.71
N GLN A 189 35.40 -44.59 28.72
CA GLN A 189 35.07 -44.75 30.14
C GLN A 189 33.97 -43.79 30.63
N PHE A 190 33.50 -42.84 29.80
CA PHE A 190 32.47 -41.87 30.17
C PHE A 190 31.07 -42.26 29.66
N TYR A 191 30.00 -41.84 30.36
CA TYR A 191 28.62 -42.16 29.95
C TYR A 191 28.15 -41.31 28.75
N PRO A 192 27.19 -41.80 27.93
CA PRO A 192 26.66 -41.02 26.80
C PRO A 192 26.05 -39.68 27.24
N GLY A 193 26.61 -38.56 26.75
CA GLY A 193 26.21 -37.20 27.15
C GLY A 193 27.21 -36.46 28.05
N TRP A 194 28.31 -37.11 28.44
CA TRP A 194 29.38 -36.53 29.27
C TRP A 194 29.95 -35.21 28.73
N LYS A 195 29.98 -35.02 27.39
CA LYS A 195 30.51 -33.81 26.74
C LYS A 195 29.75 -32.56 27.16
N LYS A 196 28.41 -32.66 27.18
CA LYS A 196 27.54 -31.55 27.56
C LYS A 196 27.75 -31.20 29.03
N LEU A 197 27.77 -32.21 29.91
CA LEU A 197 28.00 -32.02 31.34
C LEU A 197 29.36 -31.38 31.64
N LEU A 198 30.44 -31.87 31.02
CA LEU A 198 31.78 -31.31 31.20
C LEU A 198 31.87 -29.87 30.66
N TRP A 199 31.20 -29.58 29.54
CA TRP A 199 31.20 -28.24 28.95
C TRP A 199 30.37 -27.24 29.76
N ASP A 200 29.22 -27.68 30.26
CA ASP A 200 28.36 -26.89 31.14
C ASP A 200 29.10 -26.55 32.44
N GLU A 201 29.83 -27.50 33.04
CA GLU A 201 30.64 -27.26 34.25
C GLU A 201 31.90 -26.42 33.98
N LEU A 202 32.52 -26.49 32.80
CA LEU A 202 33.65 -25.62 32.44
C LEU A 202 33.22 -24.17 32.16
N ARG A 203 32.02 -23.95 31.60
CA ARG A 203 31.47 -22.60 31.36
C ARG A 203 30.79 -22.01 32.59
N HIS A 204 30.15 -22.86 33.39
CA HIS A 204 29.41 -22.50 34.58
C HIS A 204 29.78 -23.47 35.72
N PRO A 205 30.95 -23.31 36.37
CA PRO A 205 31.46 -24.21 37.42
C PRO A 205 30.65 -24.19 38.73
N GLN A 206 29.41 -23.70 38.69
CA GLN A 206 28.55 -23.44 39.83
C GLN A 206 27.54 -24.57 40.10
N LEU A 207 27.48 -25.62 39.27
CA LEU A 207 26.44 -26.65 39.35
C LEU A 207 26.85 -27.92 40.13
N LEU A 208 28.14 -28.11 40.41
CA LEU A 208 28.64 -29.06 41.42
C LEU A 208 29.44 -28.33 42.53
N VAL A 209 28.86 -27.29 43.11
CA VAL A 209 29.38 -26.70 44.35
C VAL A 209 28.98 -27.60 45.52
N ALA A 210 29.90 -28.48 45.94
CA ALA A 210 30.01 -28.72 47.37
C ALA A 210 30.38 -27.37 48.01
N GLU A 211 29.57 -26.91 48.97
CA GLU A 211 29.81 -25.68 49.73
C GLU A 211 31.31 -25.51 50.04
N PRO A 212 31.97 -24.42 49.62
CA PRO A 212 33.29 -24.09 50.15
C PRO A 212 33.08 -23.54 51.56
N TYR A 213 33.36 -24.36 52.56
CA TYR A 213 33.28 -24.00 53.98
C TYR A 213 34.42 -23.06 54.46
N ASP A 214 35.24 -22.51 53.55
CA ASP A 214 36.52 -21.87 53.91
C ASP A 214 36.54 -20.33 53.89
N ILE A 215 35.40 -19.63 53.75
CA ILE A 215 35.41 -18.14 53.76
C ILE A 215 34.38 -17.56 54.74
N LEU A 216 34.35 -18.10 55.97
CA LEU A 216 33.47 -17.61 57.03
C LEU A 216 34.20 -17.17 58.31
N PHE A 217 35.38 -16.53 58.23
CA PHE A 217 35.87 -15.73 59.36
C PHE A 217 36.67 -14.49 58.90
N PRO A 218 36.36 -13.29 59.42
CA PRO A 218 37.33 -12.19 59.45
C PRO A 218 38.51 -12.59 60.33
N SER A 219 39.71 -12.12 60.01
CA SER A 219 40.87 -12.31 60.87
C SER A 219 40.60 -11.69 62.26
N ALA A 220 41.09 -12.33 63.32
CA ALA A 220 40.86 -11.88 64.70
C ALA A 220 41.35 -10.43 64.97
N GLU A 221 42.17 -9.87 64.09
CA GLU A 221 42.65 -8.49 64.12
C GLU A 221 41.58 -7.46 63.69
N GLU A 222 40.61 -7.83 62.85
CA GLU A 222 39.57 -6.92 62.36
C GLU A 222 38.47 -6.67 63.40
N ILE A 223 38.25 -7.63 64.31
CA ILE A 223 37.29 -7.51 65.42
C ILE A 223 37.80 -6.55 66.51
N GLN A 224 39.09 -6.26 66.56
CA GLN A 224 39.69 -5.42 67.62
C GLN A 224 39.56 -3.91 67.38
N LYS A 225 39.20 -3.45 66.17
CA LYS A 225 39.16 -2.02 65.83
C LYS A 225 37.80 -1.34 66.04
N LEU A 226 36.73 -2.06 66.41
CA LEU A 226 35.40 -1.49 66.68
C LEU A 226 35.08 -1.34 68.19
N LYS A 227 36.01 -0.77 68.96
CA LYS A 227 35.70 -0.30 70.33
C LYS A 227 35.58 1.21 70.39
N SER A 228 34.35 1.73 70.20
CA SER A 228 33.89 2.84 71.04
C SER A 228 32.35 2.95 71.14
N LYS A 229 31.89 3.08 72.39
CA LYS A 229 30.65 3.73 72.90
C LYS A 229 29.27 3.12 72.56
N LYS A 230 29.02 1.93 73.10
CA LYS A 230 27.86 1.49 73.94
C LYS A 230 28.23 0.07 74.36
N GLN A 231 27.87 -0.39 75.56
CA GLN A 231 28.20 -1.75 76.02
C GLN A 231 27.29 -2.74 75.29
N ILE A 232 27.61 -3.00 74.02
CA ILE A 232 26.91 -3.93 73.14
C ILE A 232 27.00 -5.33 73.76
N ASP A 233 25.86 -6.01 73.91
CA ASP A 233 25.80 -7.43 74.32
C ASP A 233 26.27 -8.31 73.15
N TRP A 234 27.60 -8.37 72.98
CA TRP A 234 28.24 -9.14 71.91
C TRP A 234 27.87 -10.63 71.90
N PRO A 235 27.73 -11.33 73.03
CA PRO A 235 27.21 -12.69 73.06
C PRO A 235 25.79 -12.82 72.49
N LYS A 236 24.85 -11.95 72.90
CA LYS A 236 23.48 -11.96 72.36
C LYS A 236 23.47 -11.62 70.87
N TYR A 237 24.24 -10.61 70.45
CA TYR A 237 24.41 -10.24 69.03
C TYR A 237 24.89 -11.42 68.18
N ARG A 238 25.99 -12.08 68.58
CA ARG A 238 26.55 -13.22 67.83
C ARG A 238 25.57 -14.37 67.74
N ARG A 239 24.89 -14.70 68.85
CA ARG A 239 23.89 -15.77 68.88
C ARG A 239 22.74 -15.48 67.92
N LEU A 240 22.13 -14.30 68.01
CA LEU A 240 21.00 -13.94 67.15
C LEU A 240 21.40 -13.85 65.68
N LEU A 241 22.59 -13.33 65.36
CA LEU A 241 23.06 -13.26 63.98
C LEU A 241 23.30 -14.66 63.40
N HIS A 242 23.86 -15.59 64.17
CA HIS A 242 23.99 -16.99 63.75
C HIS A 242 22.62 -17.67 63.57
N LEU A 243 21.65 -17.40 64.45
CA LEU A 243 20.28 -17.90 64.28
C LEU A 243 19.64 -17.33 63.02
N ALA A 244 19.83 -16.04 62.72
CA ALA A 244 19.37 -15.42 61.49
C ALA A 244 20.02 -16.06 60.24
N GLN A 245 21.33 -16.32 60.28
CA GLN A 245 22.05 -16.99 59.20
C GLN A 245 21.54 -18.42 58.97
N ASN A 246 21.31 -19.18 60.04
CA ASN A 246 20.78 -20.54 59.95
C ASN A 246 19.36 -20.54 59.41
N ALA A 247 18.49 -19.65 59.90
CA ALA A 247 17.13 -19.48 59.41
C ALA A 247 17.11 -19.09 57.92
N TYR A 248 18.01 -18.19 57.51
CA TYR A 248 18.15 -17.80 56.11
C TYR A 248 18.59 -18.98 55.23
N LYS A 249 19.53 -19.82 55.68
CA LYS A 249 20.01 -21.00 54.95
C LYS A 249 18.94 -22.06 54.73
N ILE A 250 17.99 -22.21 55.65
CA ILE A 250 16.84 -23.12 55.51
C ILE A 250 15.64 -22.45 54.82
N GLU A 251 15.84 -21.28 54.21
CA GLU A 251 14.83 -20.46 53.52
C GLU A 251 13.66 -19.97 54.39
N ASP A 252 13.82 -20.01 55.72
CA ASP A 252 12.89 -19.40 56.67
C ASP A 252 13.21 -17.90 56.83
N TYR A 253 12.85 -17.15 55.80
CA TYR A 253 13.14 -15.72 55.71
C TYR A 253 12.38 -14.88 56.75
N GLU A 254 11.21 -15.35 57.21
CA GLU A 254 10.45 -14.68 58.26
C GLU A 254 11.20 -14.75 59.58
N GLN A 255 11.63 -15.94 59.98
CA GLN A 255 12.38 -16.12 61.21
C GLN A 255 13.76 -15.45 61.12
N ALA A 256 14.43 -15.51 59.96
CA ALA A 256 15.68 -14.79 59.74
C ALA A 256 15.54 -13.27 59.90
N TYR A 257 14.45 -12.70 59.37
CA TYR A 257 14.16 -11.27 59.46
C TYR A 257 13.84 -10.86 60.91
N GLN A 258 13.06 -11.66 61.65
CA GLN A 258 12.74 -11.39 63.06
C GLN A 258 13.99 -11.35 63.94
N TYR A 259 14.90 -12.32 63.80
CA TYR A 259 16.15 -12.32 64.55
C TYR A 259 17.02 -11.09 64.23
N CYS A 260 17.04 -10.66 62.97
CA CYS A 260 17.75 -9.45 62.58
C CYS A 260 17.10 -8.17 63.14
N LEU A 261 15.77 -8.10 63.16
CA LEU A 261 15.02 -7.00 63.77
C LEU A 261 15.23 -6.92 65.29
N GLU A 262 15.26 -8.06 65.97
CA GLU A 262 15.57 -8.14 67.41
C GLU A 262 16.97 -7.57 67.69
N ILE A 263 17.96 -7.87 66.84
CA ILE A 263 19.29 -7.28 66.94
C ILE A 263 19.24 -5.76 66.74
N GLN A 264 18.53 -5.30 65.70
CA GLN A 264 18.43 -3.88 65.38
C GLN A 264 17.78 -3.08 66.52
N THR A 265 16.74 -3.64 67.15
CA THR A 265 15.91 -2.98 68.18
C THR A 265 16.50 -3.08 69.58
N ASP A 266 16.98 -4.26 69.99
CA ASP A 266 17.46 -4.49 71.36
C ASP A 266 18.93 -4.12 71.57
N ILE A 267 19.75 -4.22 70.51
CA ILE A 267 21.21 -4.11 70.62
C ILE A 267 21.73 -2.81 69.95
N GLU A 268 20.97 -2.22 69.02
CA GLU A 268 21.30 -0.97 68.30
C GLU A 268 22.72 -0.96 67.69
N THR A 269 23.08 -2.01 66.93
CA THR A 269 24.42 -2.13 66.34
C THR A 269 24.50 -1.64 64.89
N ASP A 270 25.47 -0.75 64.63
CA ASP A 270 25.83 -0.29 63.28
C ASP A 270 26.77 -1.28 62.59
N SER A 271 26.21 -2.41 62.14
CA SER A 271 26.94 -3.49 61.47
C SER A 271 26.48 -3.68 60.02
N THR A 272 27.41 -3.59 59.06
CA THR A 272 27.11 -3.84 57.64
C THR A 272 26.50 -5.22 57.43
N GLN A 273 27.02 -6.24 58.13
CA GLN A 273 26.55 -7.62 58.02
C GLN A 273 25.10 -7.78 58.53
N LEU A 274 24.72 -7.09 59.60
CA LEU A 274 23.33 -7.09 60.09
C LEU A 274 22.39 -6.51 59.02
N TYR A 275 22.73 -5.34 58.47
CA TYR A 275 21.88 -4.69 57.48
C TYR A 275 21.82 -5.45 56.15
N GLU A 276 22.87 -6.20 55.78
CA GLU A 276 22.81 -7.14 54.65
C GLU A 276 21.79 -8.24 54.88
N TYR A 277 21.79 -8.89 56.05
CA TYR A 277 20.81 -9.93 56.34
C TYR A 277 19.40 -9.38 56.52
N LEU A 278 19.23 -8.18 57.10
CA LEU A 278 17.95 -7.46 57.11
C LEU A 278 17.42 -7.23 55.70
N MET A 279 18.27 -6.72 54.81
CA MET A 279 17.94 -6.47 53.41
C MET A 279 17.53 -7.75 52.68
N MET A 280 18.38 -8.78 52.73
CA MET A 280 18.14 -10.03 51.98
C MET A 280 16.93 -10.80 52.52
N SER A 281 16.82 -10.97 53.84
CA SER A 281 15.67 -11.66 54.44
C SER A 281 14.36 -10.92 54.19
N PHE A 282 14.35 -9.59 54.32
CA PHE A 282 13.18 -8.77 53.98
C PHE A 282 12.80 -8.88 52.50
N PHE A 283 13.79 -8.84 51.61
CA PHE A 283 13.57 -8.92 50.17
C PHE A 283 12.98 -10.28 49.76
N HIS A 284 13.60 -11.39 50.18
CA HIS A 284 13.09 -12.73 49.87
C HIS A 284 11.75 -13.04 50.53
N LEU A 285 11.52 -12.57 51.77
CA LEU A 285 10.21 -12.64 52.42
C LEU A 285 9.15 -11.93 51.58
N SER A 286 9.49 -10.77 51.02
CA SER A 286 8.57 -9.99 50.18
C SER A 286 8.35 -10.61 48.79
N GLN A 287 9.32 -11.37 48.26
CA GLN A 287 9.18 -12.11 47.01
C GLN A 287 8.31 -13.37 47.16
N LYS A 288 8.27 -13.99 48.35
CA LYS A 288 7.34 -15.10 48.66
C LYS A 288 5.88 -14.65 48.83
N ALA A 289 5.61 -13.35 48.92
CA ALA A 289 4.26 -12.82 49.05
C ALA A 289 3.51 -12.83 47.71
N GLU A 290 2.17 -12.90 47.75
CA GLU A 290 1.31 -12.86 46.54
C GLU A 290 1.50 -11.59 45.69
N VAL A 291 2.00 -10.50 46.29
CA VAL A 291 2.15 -9.19 45.66
C VAL A 291 3.55 -8.66 45.93
N SER A 292 4.31 -8.41 44.88
CA SER A 292 5.71 -7.95 44.95
C SER A 292 5.81 -6.54 45.55
N LEU A 293 7.02 -6.15 46.00
CA LEU A 293 7.28 -4.82 46.56
C LEU A 293 6.90 -3.69 45.60
N VAL A 294 7.19 -3.88 44.31
CA VAL A 294 6.84 -2.91 43.27
C VAL A 294 5.32 -2.81 43.12
N GLN A 295 4.61 -3.94 43.01
CA GLN A 295 3.15 -3.93 42.88
C GLN A 295 2.46 -3.27 44.09
N ARG A 296 2.99 -3.48 45.31
CA ARG A 296 2.51 -2.78 46.52
C ARG A 296 2.74 -1.27 46.41
N ALA A 297 3.90 -0.83 45.91
CA ALA A 297 4.18 0.58 45.70
C ALA A 297 3.20 1.22 44.68
N PHE A 298 2.86 0.53 43.59
CA PHE A 298 1.84 0.99 42.63
C PHE A 298 0.45 1.21 43.26
N ARG A 299 0.08 0.35 44.23
CA ARG A 299 -1.15 0.45 45.03
C ARG A 299 -1.10 1.54 46.11
N GLY A 300 0.01 2.26 46.25
CA GLY A 300 0.20 3.34 47.23
C GLY A 300 0.90 2.91 48.52
N GLU A 301 1.31 1.65 48.66
CA GLU A 301 2.02 1.13 49.84
C GLU A 301 3.55 1.27 49.72
N SER A 302 4.03 2.47 49.38
CA SER A 302 5.47 2.75 49.17
C SER A 302 6.34 2.54 50.40
N LYS A 303 5.75 2.44 51.60
CA LYS A 303 6.46 2.21 52.87
C LYS A 303 7.38 0.98 52.85
N TYR A 304 6.99 -0.10 52.18
CA TYR A 304 7.78 -1.33 52.12
C TYR A 304 9.01 -1.20 51.22
N LEU A 305 8.84 -0.52 50.07
CA LEU A 305 9.94 -0.21 49.17
C LEU A 305 10.91 0.80 49.81
N ASN A 306 10.38 1.80 50.52
CA ASN A 306 11.18 2.75 51.28
C ASN A 306 12.00 2.07 52.38
N LEU A 307 11.45 1.04 53.04
CA LEU A 307 12.18 0.26 54.04
C LEU A 307 13.38 -0.47 53.42
N LEU A 308 13.20 -1.05 52.23
CA LEU A 308 14.31 -1.64 51.47
C LEU A 308 15.39 -0.60 51.13
N PHE A 309 14.98 0.59 50.68
CA PHE A 309 15.91 1.69 50.40
C PHE A 309 16.69 2.13 51.64
N VAL A 310 16.05 2.16 52.81
CA VAL A 310 16.72 2.49 54.08
C VAL A 310 17.81 1.46 54.39
N TYR A 311 17.52 0.15 54.25
CA TYR A 311 18.52 -0.90 54.50
C TYR A 311 19.71 -0.78 53.55
N ILE A 312 19.48 -0.61 52.25
CA ILE A 312 20.53 -0.47 51.24
C ILE A 312 21.39 0.78 51.50
N ASN A 313 20.75 1.92 51.75
CA ASN A 313 21.46 3.16 52.07
C ASN A 313 22.29 3.01 53.35
N ARG A 314 21.80 2.25 54.34
CA ARG A 314 22.55 2.02 55.57
C ARG A 314 23.81 1.19 55.29
N ILE A 315 23.71 0.10 54.51
CA ILE A 315 24.86 -0.70 54.05
C ILE A 315 25.89 0.21 53.36
N LYS A 316 25.47 0.98 52.34
CA LYS A 316 26.33 1.92 51.62
C LYS A 316 27.01 2.92 52.55
N SER A 317 26.26 3.52 53.47
CA SER A 317 26.79 4.53 54.41
C SER A 317 27.82 3.96 55.39
N LEU A 318 27.62 2.72 55.86
CA LEU A 318 28.52 2.05 56.79
C LEU A 318 29.80 1.60 56.08
N SER A 319 29.69 1.09 54.85
CA SER A 319 30.83 0.76 53.97
C SER A 319 31.70 1.98 53.66
N ILE A 320 31.08 3.15 53.40
CA ILE A 320 31.81 4.41 53.17
C ILE A 320 32.52 4.87 54.46
N LYS A 321 31.83 4.83 55.62
CA LYS A 321 32.42 5.21 56.91
C LYS A 321 33.59 4.32 57.32
N ALA A 322 33.58 3.06 56.91
CA ALA A 322 34.66 2.12 57.13
C ALA A 322 35.86 2.31 56.17
N GLN A 323 35.77 3.21 55.18
CA GLN A 323 36.76 3.42 54.10
C GLN A 323 37.08 2.17 53.27
N GLN A 324 36.24 1.13 53.34
CA GLN A 324 36.50 -0.17 52.70
C GLN A 324 35.80 -0.35 51.35
N GLY A 325 34.96 0.61 50.94
CA GLY A 325 34.06 0.41 49.80
C GLY A 325 33.01 -0.68 50.08
N LEU A 326 32.12 -0.94 49.12
CA LEU A 326 31.23 -2.10 49.20
C LEU A 326 32.04 -3.37 48.93
N SER A 327 31.87 -4.41 49.75
CA SER A 327 32.46 -5.72 49.45
C SER A 327 31.84 -6.30 48.17
N PRO A 328 32.60 -7.12 47.40
CA PRO A 328 32.09 -7.75 46.17
C PRO A 328 30.78 -8.52 46.39
N SER A 329 30.67 -9.24 47.52
CA SER A 329 29.45 -9.97 47.90
C SER A 329 28.24 -9.05 48.11
N SER A 330 28.43 -7.89 48.75
CA SER A 330 27.35 -6.94 49.02
C SER A 330 26.91 -6.23 47.75
N SER A 331 27.85 -5.92 46.85
CA SER A 331 27.55 -5.39 45.52
C SER A 331 26.71 -6.39 44.73
N GLN A 332 27.12 -7.65 44.66
CA GLN A 332 26.40 -8.71 43.94
C GLN A 332 24.96 -8.88 44.46
N LYS A 333 24.75 -8.85 45.78
CA LYS A 333 23.41 -8.92 46.39
C LYS A 333 22.54 -7.72 46.04
N ILE A 334 23.11 -6.50 46.06
CA ILE A 334 22.39 -5.29 45.66
C ILE A 334 22.06 -5.33 44.16
N ASP A 335 22.96 -5.85 43.33
CA ASP A 335 22.75 -6.02 41.89
C ASP A 335 21.65 -7.05 41.58
N GLU A 336 21.56 -8.13 42.36
CA GLU A 336 20.48 -9.13 42.29
C GLU A 336 19.13 -8.52 42.67
N ILE A 337 19.06 -7.77 43.78
CA ILE A 337 17.85 -7.04 44.18
C ILE A 337 17.43 -6.04 43.10
N THR A 338 18.39 -5.28 42.57
CA THR A 338 18.12 -4.31 41.48
C THR A 338 17.58 -5.02 40.25
N HIS A 339 18.13 -6.20 39.91
CA HIS A 339 17.64 -7.00 38.78
C HIS A 339 16.18 -7.36 38.93
N GLN A 340 15.83 -7.92 40.08
CA GLN A 340 14.50 -8.45 40.34
C GLN A 340 13.48 -7.31 40.48
N LEU A 341 13.85 -6.19 41.10
CA LEU A 341 13.02 -4.98 41.10
C LEU A 341 12.77 -4.45 39.69
N ALA A 342 13.76 -4.48 38.81
CA ALA A 342 13.58 -4.09 37.41
C ALA A 342 12.62 -5.03 36.66
N ILE A 343 12.72 -6.35 36.88
CA ILE A 343 11.79 -7.34 36.33
C ILE A 343 10.37 -7.07 36.83
N ASP A 344 10.19 -6.85 38.14
CA ASP A 344 8.89 -6.59 38.75
C ASP A 344 8.28 -5.27 38.23
N LEU A 345 9.11 -4.26 38.01
CA LEU A 345 8.73 -2.98 37.43
C LEU A 345 8.29 -3.14 35.97
N GLN A 346 9.00 -3.93 35.17
CA GLN A 346 8.63 -4.21 33.78
C GLN A 346 7.31 -5.01 33.69
N ARG A 347 7.12 -6.02 34.57
CA ARG A 347 5.86 -6.77 34.64
C ARG A 347 4.67 -5.89 34.97
N ALA A 348 4.86 -4.82 35.75
CA ALA A 348 3.80 -3.89 36.11
C ALA A 348 3.31 -3.04 34.93
N ILE A 349 4.14 -2.83 33.90
CA ILE A 349 3.81 -1.99 32.74
C ILE A 349 3.53 -2.74 31.43
N ASN A 350 3.84 -4.04 31.35
CA ASN A 350 3.51 -4.87 30.19
C ASN A 350 2.07 -4.75 29.65
N PRO A 351 1.01 -4.49 30.44
CA PRO A 351 -0.34 -4.34 29.90
C PRO A 351 -0.67 -2.93 29.38
N VAL A 352 0.27 -1.98 29.36
CA VAL A 352 0.02 -0.61 28.88
C VAL A 352 0.31 -0.54 27.38
N ASP A 353 -0.69 -0.14 26.59
CA ASP A 353 -0.55 0.03 25.14
C ASP A 353 0.12 1.37 24.77
N TYR A 354 0.67 1.46 23.56
CA TYR A 354 1.22 2.70 23.00
C TYR A 354 0.13 3.72 22.71
N GLU A 355 0.03 4.76 23.53
CA GLU A 355 -1.01 5.78 23.38
C GLU A 355 -0.64 6.86 22.36
N TYR A 356 0.59 7.39 22.40
CA TYR A 356 0.87 8.61 21.64
C TYR A 356 1.03 8.34 20.15
N LEU A 357 1.48 7.15 19.74
CA LEU A 357 1.61 6.83 18.32
C LEU A 357 0.26 6.57 17.66
N PHE A 358 -0.78 6.18 18.39
CA PHE A 358 -2.04 5.76 17.79
C PHE A 358 -3.22 6.44 18.50
N PRO A 359 -3.88 7.41 17.85
CA PRO A 359 -5.01 8.08 18.46
C PRO A 359 -6.14 7.07 18.73
N GLN A 360 -6.54 6.96 20.00
CA GLN A 360 -7.64 6.11 20.44
C GLN A 360 -8.98 6.84 20.23
N PRO A 361 -10.09 6.12 19.97
CA PRO A 361 -11.39 6.74 19.71
C PRO A 361 -11.90 7.60 20.87
N ALA A 362 -12.57 8.69 20.53
CA ALA A 362 -13.20 9.61 21.46
C ALA A 362 -14.17 8.88 22.42
N GLY A 363 -13.77 8.78 23.70
CA GLY A 363 -14.48 8.04 24.75
C GLY A 363 -13.57 7.32 25.74
N SER A 364 -12.30 7.13 25.41
CA SER A 364 -11.29 6.45 26.23
C SER A 364 -10.52 7.35 27.21
N ALA A 365 -10.86 8.65 27.30
CA ALA A 365 -10.09 9.66 28.04
C ALA A 365 -9.84 9.29 29.52
N THR A 366 -10.80 8.64 30.19
CA THR A 366 -10.65 8.19 31.59
C THR A 366 -9.72 6.99 31.74
N ALA A 367 -9.73 6.05 30.78
CA ALA A 367 -8.83 4.90 30.76
C ALA A 367 -7.38 5.35 30.46
N ILE A 368 -7.23 6.28 29.52
CA ILE A 368 -5.98 6.96 29.16
C ILE A 368 -5.37 7.70 30.36
N THR A 369 -6.19 8.46 31.09
CA THR A 369 -5.73 9.16 32.30
C THR A 369 -5.21 8.19 33.35
N GLY A 370 -5.87 7.03 33.52
CA GLY A 370 -5.43 5.97 34.44
C GLY A 370 -4.11 5.29 34.00
N GLN A 371 -3.96 4.98 32.72
CA GLN A 371 -2.73 4.40 32.17
C GLN A 371 -1.55 5.37 32.25
N ARG A 372 -1.79 6.65 31.96
CA ARG A 372 -0.78 7.71 32.10
C ARG A 372 -0.31 7.87 33.54
N GLN A 373 -1.23 7.91 34.50
CA GLN A 373 -0.90 7.95 35.93
C GLN A 373 -0.10 6.72 36.38
N ALA A 374 -0.41 5.53 35.83
CA ALA A 374 0.37 4.33 36.11
C ALA A 374 1.80 4.46 35.56
N MET A 375 1.97 5.02 34.36
CA MET A 375 3.28 5.22 33.77
C MET A 375 4.09 6.34 34.46
N GLU A 376 3.44 7.39 34.98
CA GLU A 376 4.11 8.38 35.86
C GLU A 376 4.67 7.71 37.11
N LYS A 377 3.88 6.83 37.75
CA LYS A 377 4.36 6.03 38.90
C LYS A 377 5.49 5.09 38.50
N TYR A 378 5.44 4.48 37.33
CA TYR A 378 6.54 3.65 36.80
C TYR A 378 7.84 4.44 36.71
N LEU A 379 7.79 5.64 36.10
CA LEU A 379 8.95 6.51 35.93
C LEU A 379 9.50 7.00 37.28
N ASP A 380 8.64 7.42 38.20
CA ASP A 380 9.04 7.85 39.54
C ASP A 380 9.67 6.70 40.35
N LEU A 381 9.02 5.54 40.40
CA LEU A 381 9.53 4.37 41.11
C LEU A 381 10.84 3.85 40.49
N GLY A 382 10.93 3.80 39.16
CA GLY A 382 12.15 3.45 38.44
C GLY A 382 13.29 4.40 38.76
N GLY A 383 13.04 5.71 38.75
CA GLY A 383 13.99 6.74 39.16
C GLY A 383 14.49 6.57 40.59
N GLN A 384 13.58 6.25 41.53
CA GLN A 384 13.95 5.97 42.92
C GLN A 384 14.78 4.70 43.06
N ILE A 385 14.45 3.62 42.35
CA ILE A 385 15.23 2.38 42.35
C ILE A 385 16.65 2.66 41.85
N VAL A 386 16.80 3.37 40.73
CA VAL A 386 18.12 3.76 40.17
C VAL A 386 18.91 4.60 41.18
N LYS A 387 18.26 5.56 41.83
CA LYS A 387 18.89 6.48 42.80
C LYS A 387 19.33 5.80 44.09
N TYR A 388 18.50 4.93 44.67
CA TYR A 388 18.72 4.39 46.01
C TYR A 388 19.32 2.99 46.01
N VAL A 389 18.95 2.14 45.04
CA VAL A 389 19.40 0.74 44.95
C VAL A 389 20.65 0.66 44.08
N GLY A 390 20.53 1.00 42.80
CA GLY A 390 21.65 0.99 41.86
C GLY A 390 21.21 1.23 40.42
N ALA A 391 22.08 1.86 39.62
CA ALA A 391 21.85 2.10 38.21
C ALA A 391 22.21 0.85 37.39
N ARG A 392 21.22 0.02 37.06
CA ARG A 392 21.42 -1.10 36.13
C ARG A 392 21.16 -0.64 34.71
N ALA A 393 22.05 -1.00 33.78
CA ALA A 393 22.01 -0.54 32.40
C ALA A 393 20.64 -0.73 31.72
N ASN A 394 20.04 -1.93 31.82
CA ASN A 394 18.77 -2.22 31.16
C ASN A 394 17.60 -1.38 31.71
N LEU A 395 17.53 -1.17 33.03
CA LEU A 395 16.48 -0.37 33.65
C LEU A 395 16.61 1.10 33.23
N VAL A 396 17.83 1.64 33.30
CA VAL A 396 18.09 3.02 32.87
C VAL A 396 17.73 3.20 31.40
N LYS A 397 18.13 2.28 30.51
CA LYS A 397 17.79 2.32 29.08
C LYS A 397 16.28 2.42 28.87
N GLN A 398 15.50 1.58 29.55
CA GLN A 398 14.04 1.60 29.44
C GLN A 398 13.44 2.94 29.89
N LEU A 399 13.86 3.45 31.06
CA LEU A 399 13.35 4.72 31.60
C LEU A 399 13.71 5.93 30.72
N LEU A 400 14.97 6.00 30.24
CA LEU A 400 15.40 7.06 29.34
C LEU A 400 14.65 7.00 28.01
N THR A 401 14.42 5.80 27.47
CA THR A 401 13.70 5.59 26.20
C THR A 401 12.23 6.01 26.33
N GLU A 402 11.61 5.72 27.48
CA GLU A 402 10.26 6.15 27.79
C GLU A 402 10.15 7.68 27.79
N ILE A 403 11.02 8.36 28.54
CA ILE A 403 11.00 9.82 28.67
C ILE A 403 11.37 10.54 27.36
N ALA A 404 12.32 10.02 26.59
CA ALA A 404 12.75 10.59 25.33
C ALA A 404 11.70 10.48 24.20
N GLY A 405 10.50 9.95 24.51
CA GLY A 405 9.39 9.88 23.59
C GLY A 405 9.45 8.67 22.66
N SER A 406 10.26 7.65 22.97
CA SER A 406 10.21 6.35 22.29
C SER A 406 9.53 5.26 23.14
N GLY A 407 8.83 5.63 24.22
CA GLY A 407 8.05 4.71 25.08
C GLY A 407 6.54 4.66 24.83
N HIS A 408 5.71 4.56 25.85
CA HIS A 408 4.26 4.45 25.69
C HIS A 408 3.59 5.82 25.54
N PHE A 409 4.20 6.86 26.13
CA PHE A 409 3.68 8.23 26.14
C PHE A 409 4.72 9.25 25.69
N LEU A 410 4.23 10.40 25.22
CA LEU A 410 5.06 11.57 24.95
C LEU A 410 5.10 12.45 26.20
N TRP A 411 6.16 12.32 27.00
CA TRP A 411 6.35 13.06 28.24
C TRP A 411 6.94 14.46 28.04
N VAL A 412 7.64 14.64 26.93
CA VAL A 412 8.40 15.86 26.62
C VAL A 412 8.05 16.31 25.22
N THR A 413 7.88 17.62 25.07
CA THR A 413 7.56 18.30 23.81
C THR A 413 8.56 19.40 23.55
N THR A 414 8.45 20.02 22.38
CA THR A 414 9.28 21.14 21.97
C THR A 414 8.44 22.40 21.85
N THR A 415 8.98 23.51 22.33
CA THR A 415 8.43 24.85 22.05
C THR A 415 8.76 25.28 20.62
N ALA A 416 8.12 26.35 20.14
CA ALA A 416 8.45 26.96 18.84
C ALA A 416 9.92 27.39 18.73
N THR A 417 10.58 27.66 19.86
CA THR A 417 12.01 27.99 19.94
C THR A 417 12.91 26.76 20.14
N GLN A 418 12.40 25.55 19.89
CA GLN A 418 13.12 24.27 20.03
C GLN A 418 13.69 24.02 21.44
N GLN A 419 13.07 24.56 22.49
CA GLN A 419 13.40 24.21 23.87
C GLN A 419 12.50 23.08 24.35
N LEU A 420 13.09 22.13 25.09
CA LEU A 420 12.37 21.02 25.72
C LEU A 420 11.45 21.55 26.82
N THR A 421 10.19 21.12 26.81
CA THR A 421 9.18 21.39 27.83
C THR A 421 8.43 20.13 28.20
N ASN A 422 8.07 19.96 29.48
CA ASN A 422 7.25 18.83 29.90
C ASN A 422 5.86 18.92 29.24
N ALA A 423 5.40 17.82 28.68
CA ALA A 423 4.09 17.72 28.04
C ALA A 423 2.95 17.66 29.05
N THR A 424 3.27 17.27 30.29
CA THR A 424 2.36 17.13 31.43
C THR A 424 2.95 17.83 32.66
N ASP A 425 2.21 17.82 33.77
CA ASP A 425 2.69 18.33 35.06
C ASP A 425 3.84 17.48 35.65
N PHE A 426 4.12 16.31 35.07
CA PHE A 426 5.22 15.44 35.48
C PHE A 426 6.57 15.98 34.99
N ASP A 427 7.53 16.14 35.90
CA ASP A 427 8.84 16.73 35.60
C ASP A 427 9.82 15.72 34.94
N ALA A 428 9.45 15.29 33.74
CA ALA A 428 10.18 14.30 32.94
C ALA A 428 11.60 14.77 32.57
N ILE A 429 11.79 16.05 32.23
CA ILE A 429 13.10 16.59 31.83
C ILE A 429 14.11 16.50 32.98
N SER A 430 13.71 16.89 34.20
CA SER A 430 14.60 16.77 35.37
C SER A 430 14.90 15.32 35.70
N LEU A 431 13.90 14.43 35.61
CA LEU A 431 14.12 13.00 35.81
C LEU A 431 15.11 12.42 34.80
N PHE A 432 14.98 12.76 33.51
CA PHE A 432 15.90 12.33 32.46
C PHE A 432 17.35 12.73 32.76
N ARG A 433 17.58 14.01 33.10
CA ARG A 433 18.93 14.51 33.44
C ARG A 433 19.50 13.82 34.67
N ASN A 434 18.68 13.57 35.69
CA ASN A 434 19.10 12.85 36.89
C ASN A 434 19.48 11.39 36.57
N LEU A 435 18.68 10.71 35.73
CA LEU A 435 18.96 9.34 35.29
C LEU A 435 20.25 9.28 34.46
N GLN A 436 20.46 10.21 33.54
CA GLN A 436 21.71 10.30 32.78
C GLN A 436 22.93 10.48 33.70
N HIS A 437 22.84 11.37 34.69
CA HIS A 437 23.92 11.56 35.66
C HIS A 437 24.19 10.30 36.48
N LEU A 438 23.15 9.61 36.96
CA LEU A 438 23.30 8.38 37.74
C LEU A 438 23.80 7.19 36.91
N ALA A 439 23.66 7.25 35.59
CA ALA A 439 24.04 6.18 34.68
C ALA A 439 25.46 6.29 34.11
N GLN A 440 26.19 7.38 34.37
CA GLN A 440 27.51 7.64 33.79
C GLN A 440 28.51 6.49 33.99
N ASP A 441 28.41 5.79 35.13
CA ASP A 441 29.30 4.68 35.48
C ASP A 441 28.90 3.33 34.84
N THR A 442 27.69 3.24 34.27
CA THR A 442 27.09 1.97 33.80
C THR A 442 26.73 1.97 32.32
N LEU A 443 26.59 3.15 31.72
CA LEU A 443 26.10 3.34 30.36
C LEU A 443 26.77 4.55 29.73
N THR A 444 27.49 4.31 28.64
CA THR A 444 28.01 5.42 27.84
C THR A 444 26.85 6.12 27.13
N ALA A 445 27.00 7.41 26.85
CA ALA A 445 25.95 8.15 26.14
C ALA A 445 25.73 7.61 24.71
N ALA A 446 26.79 7.11 24.07
CA ALA A 446 26.69 6.42 22.77
C ALA A 446 25.79 5.17 22.83
N ASP A 447 25.91 4.36 23.88
CA ASP A 447 25.05 3.18 24.07
C ASP A 447 23.58 3.57 24.30
N GLN A 448 23.34 4.69 24.98
CA GLN A 448 21.99 5.21 25.20
C GLN A 448 21.39 5.70 23.89
N GLN A 449 22.15 6.46 23.10
CA GLN A 449 21.73 6.96 21.80
C GLN A 449 21.41 5.82 20.83
N ALA A 450 22.30 4.82 20.73
CA ALA A 450 22.11 3.67 19.84
C ALA A 450 20.83 2.88 20.17
N TYR A 451 20.57 2.67 21.46
CA TYR A 451 19.36 1.97 21.91
C TYR A 451 18.07 2.76 21.61
N LEU A 452 18.08 4.07 21.89
CA LEU A 452 16.94 4.94 21.58
C LEU A 452 16.66 4.99 20.08
N LEU A 453 17.70 5.06 19.26
CA LEU A 453 17.58 5.08 17.81
C LEU A 453 17.00 3.78 17.26
N LEU A 454 17.38 2.63 17.83
CA LEU A 454 16.81 1.33 17.50
C LEU A 454 15.32 1.25 17.89
N SER A 455 14.96 1.73 19.08
CA SER A 455 13.56 1.79 19.52
C SER A 455 12.69 2.68 18.62
N LEU A 456 13.19 3.84 18.20
CA LEU A 456 12.47 4.73 17.28
C LEU A 456 12.30 4.10 15.89
N ARG A 457 13.27 3.29 15.42
CA ARG A 457 13.16 2.52 14.18
C ARG A 457 12.10 1.43 14.26
N GLU A 458 12.09 0.65 15.34
CA GLU A 458 11.05 -0.38 15.57
C GLU A 458 9.65 0.23 15.56
N LYS A 459 9.51 1.42 16.15
CA LYS A 459 8.25 2.17 16.13
C LYS A 459 7.82 2.66 14.77
N HIS A 460 8.77 3.10 13.95
CA HIS A 460 8.45 3.47 12.57
C HIS A 460 7.94 2.27 11.78
N LEU A 461 8.50 1.07 12.00
CA LEU A 461 8.02 -0.16 11.38
C LEU A 461 6.57 -0.48 11.80
N LEU A 462 6.25 -0.38 13.09
CA LEU A 462 4.87 -0.56 13.58
C LEU A 462 3.90 0.46 12.96
N LEU A 463 4.32 1.72 12.83
CA LEU A 463 3.53 2.76 12.18
C LEU A 463 3.32 2.45 10.69
N ARG A 464 4.33 1.88 10.02
CA ARG A 464 4.26 1.46 8.62
C ARG A 464 3.30 0.28 8.41
N GLU A 465 3.30 -0.70 9.31
CA GLU A 465 2.36 -1.82 9.24
C GLU A 465 0.91 -1.32 9.34
N ARG A 466 0.62 -0.41 10.27
CA ARG A 466 -0.73 0.16 10.41
C ARG A 466 -1.17 1.08 9.28
N ARG A 467 -0.26 1.68 8.51
CA ARG A 467 -0.62 2.43 7.28
C ARG A 467 -1.41 1.59 6.28
N VAL A 468 -1.25 0.26 6.32
CA VAL A 468 -1.98 -0.67 5.46
C VAL A 468 -3.40 -0.92 5.97
N GLU A 469 -3.61 -0.84 7.28
CA GLU A 469 -4.87 -1.18 7.96
C GLU A 469 -5.77 0.04 8.20
N GLU A 470 -5.19 1.22 8.39
CA GLU A 470 -5.90 2.41 8.84
C GLU A 470 -6.49 3.22 7.67
N ALA A 471 -7.83 3.34 7.64
CA ALA A 471 -8.54 4.02 6.55
C ALA A 471 -8.43 5.56 6.61
N SER A 472 -8.13 6.14 7.77
CA SER A 472 -8.11 7.60 7.96
C SER A 472 -6.72 8.19 7.72
N GLN A 473 -6.56 8.93 6.62
CA GLN A 473 -5.32 9.67 6.36
C GLN A 473 -4.99 10.65 7.50
N ALA A 474 -5.99 11.30 8.10
CA ALA A 474 -5.76 12.29 9.15
C ALA A 474 -5.12 11.68 10.41
N ALA A 475 -5.52 10.46 10.79
CA ALA A 475 -4.93 9.73 11.90
C ALA A 475 -3.47 9.35 11.60
N LEU A 476 -3.18 8.87 10.38
CA LEU A 476 -1.82 8.55 9.94
C LEU A 476 -0.86 9.75 10.00
N PHE A 477 -1.32 10.93 9.54
CA PHE A 477 -0.55 12.17 9.64
C PHE A 477 -0.30 12.57 11.11
N ALA A 478 -1.29 12.41 12.00
CA ALA A 478 -1.12 12.68 13.42
C ALA A 478 -0.10 11.74 14.08
N SER A 479 -0.20 10.44 13.83
CA SER A 479 0.73 9.42 14.30
C SER A 479 2.17 9.69 13.84
N ALA A 480 2.35 9.97 12.55
CA ALA A 480 3.67 10.25 11.99
C ALA A 480 4.24 11.58 12.51
N SER A 481 3.42 12.62 12.66
CA SER A 481 3.81 13.90 13.29
C SER A 481 4.36 13.69 14.70
N ARG A 482 3.69 12.86 15.51
CA ARG A 482 4.13 12.57 16.89
C ARG A 482 5.43 11.76 16.93
N TRP A 483 5.62 10.81 16.00
CA TRP A 483 6.89 10.10 15.83
C TRP A 483 8.04 11.05 15.43
N ILE A 484 7.80 11.96 14.47
CA ILE A 484 8.77 12.99 14.06
C ILE A 484 9.16 13.87 15.26
N ARG A 485 8.18 14.28 16.09
CA ARG A 485 8.45 15.05 17.32
C ARG A 485 9.29 14.26 18.33
N ALA A 486 9.08 12.96 18.47
CA ALA A 486 9.93 12.11 19.32
C ALA A 486 11.39 12.09 18.83
N CYS A 487 11.63 12.02 17.52
CA CYS A 487 12.97 12.16 16.95
C CYS A 487 13.61 13.53 17.25
N GLN A 488 12.83 14.62 17.20
CA GLN A 488 13.30 15.96 17.56
C GLN A 488 13.65 16.07 19.06
N VAL A 489 12.80 15.52 19.93
CA VAL A 489 13.04 15.49 21.38
C VAL A 489 14.31 14.69 21.70
N ALA A 490 14.48 13.52 21.09
CA ALA A 490 15.69 12.71 21.22
C ALA A 490 16.95 13.48 20.79
N TYR A 491 16.90 14.16 19.63
CA TYR A 491 17.99 15.03 19.19
C TYR A 491 18.33 16.10 20.22
N LEU A 492 17.34 16.82 20.76
CA LEU A 492 17.57 17.91 21.72
C LEU A 492 18.12 17.43 23.06
N PHE A 493 17.76 16.22 23.51
CA PHE A 493 18.34 15.62 24.71
C PHE A 493 19.83 15.31 24.56
N TYR A 494 20.27 14.97 23.35
CA TYR A 494 21.65 14.58 23.06
C TYR A 494 22.42 15.62 22.24
N ALA A 495 21.86 16.82 22.01
CA ALA A 495 22.40 17.84 21.12
C ALA A 495 23.84 18.27 21.47
N SER A 496 24.26 18.16 22.73
CA SER A 496 25.62 18.50 23.19
C SER A 496 26.71 17.47 22.82
N GLU A 497 26.35 16.30 22.27
CA GLU A 497 27.28 15.21 21.98
C GLU A 497 27.52 15.04 20.46
N HIS A 498 28.76 14.73 20.06
CA HIS A 498 29.19 14.54 18.67
C HIS A 498 28.59 13.27 18.03
N ASN A 499 27.29 13.25 17.71
CA ASN A 499 26.61 12.43 16.67
C ASN A 499 25.06 12.52 16.71
N SER A 500 24.49 13.47 17.46
CA SER A 500 23.04 13.51 17.73
C SER A 500 22.13 13.70 16.52
N LYS A 501 22.67 14.12 15.36
CA LYS A 501 21.89 14.36 14.13
C LYS A 501 21.25 13.10 13.54
N ASP A 502 21.69 11.91 13.94
CA ASP A 502 21.15 10.63 13.45
C ASP A 502 19.64 10.49 13.72
N PHE A 503 19.12 11.06 14.81
CA PHE A 503 17.67 11.07 15.09
C PHE A 503 16.89 11.91 14.08
N LEU A 504 17.43 13.08 13.72
CA LEU A 504 16.83 13.96 12.71
C LEU A 504 16.93 13.35 11.32
N GLN A 505 18.07 12.72 11.01
CA GLN A 505 18.30 12.00 9.76
C GLN A 505 17.30 10.84 9.62
N LEU A 506 17.03 10.10 10.70
CA LEU A 506 16.02 9.03 10.71
C LEU A 506 14.64 9.55 10.30
N ALA A 507 14.20 10.68 10.88
CA ALA A 507 12.92 11.30 10.53
C ALA A 507 12.89 11.79 9.08
N TYR A 508 13.98 12.42 8.63
CA TYR A 508 14.12 12.92 7.26
C TYR A 508 14.05 11.78 6.22
N GLU A 509 14.85 10.73 6.39
CA GLU A 509 14.92 9.62 5.44
C GLU A 509 13.61 8.85 5.35
N ASN A 510 12.95 8.60 6.47
CA ASN A 510 11.77 7.73 6.51
C ASN A 510 10.45 8.43 6.14
N GLU A 511 10.34 9.75 6.37
CA GLU A 511 9.10 10.49 6.10
C GLU A 511 9.16 11.43 4.90
N LEU A 512 10.33 12.03 4.58
CA LEU A 512 10.45 12.94 3.44
C LEU A 512 11.03 12.28 2.20
N VAL A 513 12.04 11.42 2.36
CA VAL A 513 12.77 10.84 1.22
C VAL A 513 12.20 9.49 0.80
N SER A 514 11.76 8.68 1.77
CA SER A 514 11.27 7.33 1.54
C SER A 514 10.03 7.31 0.63
N ALA A 515 9.99 6.34 -0.28
CA ALA A 515 8.82 6.06 -1.11
C ALA A 515 7.57 5.70 -0.27
N HIS A 516 7.78 5.21 0.96
CA HIS A 516 6.71 4.85 1.89
C HIS A 516 6.33 5.97 2.85
N GLY A 517 6.99 7.13 2.80
CA GLY A 517 6.64 8.32 3.58
C GLY A 517 5.27 8.88 3.21
N LEU A 518 4.65 9.62 4.12
CA LEU A 518 3.37 10.28 3.84
C LEU A 518 3.56 11.47 2.89
N ASP A 519 2.47 11.84 2.20
CA ASP A 519 2.43 13.01 1.31
C ASP A 519 2.30 14.30 2.11
N TRP A 520 3.38 14.71 2.78
CA TRP A 520 3.43 15.91 3.61
C TRP A 520 3.26 17.22 2.84
N PHE A 521 3.53 17.19 1.53
CA PHE A 521 3.46 18.34 0.64
C PHE A 521 2.69 18.00 -0.62
N GLU A 522 1.98 18.99 -1.15
CA GLU A 522 1.27 18.90 -2.41
C GLU A 522 1.51 20.12 -3.29
N LEU A 523 1.13 20.01 -4.56
CA LEU A 523 1.19 21.13 -5.48
C LEU A 523 -0.12 21.92 -5.38
N GLY A 524 0.00 23.19 -5.00
CA GLY A 524 -1.10 24.13 -5.00
C GLY A 524 -1.56 24.49 -6.42
N PRO A 525 -2.63 25.30 -6.56
CA PRO A 525 -3.18 25.72 -7.85
C PRO A 525 -2.16 26.49 -8.72
N THR A 526 -1.21 27.20 -8.09
CA THR A 526 -0.15 27.94 -8.80
C THR A 526 1.10 27.08 -9.07
N GLY A 527 1.05 25.76 -8.85
CA GLY A 527 2.20 24.86 -9.00
C GLY A 527 3.31 25.06 -7.95
N ALA A 528 3.06 25.90 -6.95
CA ALA A 528 3.93 26.06 -5.79
C ALA A 528 3.75 24.87 -4.83
N ILE A 529 4.81 24.52 -4.11
CA ILE A 529 4.71 23.50 -3.07
C ILE A 529 4.00 24.08 -1.84
N GLU A 530 2.92 23.43 -1.44
CA GLU A 530 2.13 23.77 -0.27
C GLU A 530 2.23 22.64 0.75
N ALA A 531 2.34 23.02 2.03
CA ALA A 531 2.32 22.06 3.11
C ALA A 531 0.88 21.63 3.36
N ARG A 532 0.62 20.33 3.36
CA ARG A 532 -0.70 19.83 3.73
C ARG A 532 -1.02 20.26 5.15
N THR A 533 -2.18 20.86 5.32
CA THR A 533 -2.72 21.19 6.63
C THR A 533 -3.76 20.14 6.99
N VAL A 534 -3.37 19.22 7.86
CA VAL A 534 -4.25 18.16 8.35
C VAL A 534 -4.76 18.58 9.72
N THR A 535 -6.08 18.54 9.90
CA THR A 535 -6.70 18.77 11.21
C THR A 535 -7.19 17.44 11.75
N TYR A 536 -6.75 17.07 12.95
CA TYR A 536 -7.17 15.85 13.64
C TYR A 536 -7.46 16.20 15.11
N GLU A 537 -8.69 15.96 15.58
CA GLU A 537 -9.12 16.26 16.97
C GLU A 537 -8.66 17.65 17.46
N ASP A 538 -8.93 18.68 16.65
CA ASP A 538 -8.57 20.10 16.88
C ASP A 538 -7.05 20.44 16.79
N GLU A 539 -6.16 19.46 16.63
CA GLU A 539 -4.74 19.70 16.35
C GLU A 539 -4.53 20.00 14.85
N LYS A 540 -4.04 21.20 14.54
CA LYS A 540 -3.59 21.56 13.19
C LYS A 540 -2.13 21.17 13.01
N ILE A 541 -1.89 20.16 12.19
CA ILE A 541 -0.55 19.69 11.86
C ILE A 541 -0.02 20.51 10.69
N ASN A 542 1.06 21.24 10.91
CA ASN A 542 1.73 22.03 9.90
C ASN A 542 3.06 21.36 9.49
N ALA A 543 3.06 20.67 8.35
CA ALA A 543 4.21 19.95 7.83
C ALA A 543 5.45 20.85 7.63
N LYS A 544 5.23 22.09 7.17
CA LYS A 544 6.32 23.08 7.00
C LYS A 544 7.02 23.37 8.31
N SER A 545 6.27 23.54 9.41
CA SER A 545 6.86 23.78 10.73
C SER A 545 7.66 22.58 11.24
N LEU A 546 7.16 21.36 11.02
CA LEU A 546 7.81 20.12 11.46
C LEU A 546 9.15 19.92 10.77
N PHE A 547 9.19 20.06 9.44
CA PHE A 547 10.38 19.74 8.66
C PHE A 547 11.36 20.91 8.49
N SER A 548 10.90 22.17 8.58
CA SER A 548 11.84 23.31 8.55
C SER A 548 12.84 23.27 9.69
N ALA A 549 12.41 22.88 10.89
CA ALA A 549 13.27 22.66 12.05
C ALA A 549 14.35 21.58 11.79
N ILE A 550 13.93 20.43 11.25
CA ILE A 550 14.80 19.27 10.98
C ILE A 550 15.84 19.62 9.92
N THR A 551 15.39 20.22 8.82
CA THR A 551 16.23 20.51 7.65
C THR A 551 17.22 21.64 7.92
N THR A 552 16.81 22.67 8.67
CA THR A 552 17.71 23.74 9.12
C THR A 552 18.85 23.17 9.95
N GLU A 553 18.56 22.20 10.81
CA GLU A 553 19.56 21.63 11.70
C GLU A 553 20.47 20.62 11.00
N LEU A 554 19.96 19.85 10.04
CA LEU A 554 20.76 18.91 9.24
C LEU A 554 21.64 19.62 8.21
N TYR A 555 21.09 20.59 7.48
CA TYR A 555 21.67 21.12 6.23
C TYR A 555 21.82 22.65 6.22
N GLY A 556 21.50 23.35 7.32
CA GLY A 556 21.58 24.81 7.40
C GLY A 556 20.37 25.52 6.77
N ALA A 557 20.40 26.86 6.77
CA ALA A 557 19.30 27.69 6.28
C ALA A 557 18.96 27.46 4.78
N GLU A 558 19.94 27.04 3.98
CA GLU A 558 19.76 26.69 2.56
C GLU A 558 19.17 25.28 2.38
N GLY A 559 19.26 24.42 3.40
CA GLY A 559 18.74 23.06 3.38
C GLY A 559 17.25 22.96 3.08
N TRP A 560 16.46 23.93 3.54
CA TRP A 560 15.03 23.98 3.26
C TRP A 560 14.74 24.16 1.77
N GLN A 561 15.58 24.89 1.01
CA GLN A 561 15.39 25.04 -0.43
C GLN A 561 15.58 23.70 -1.15
N THR A 562 16.65 22.97 -0.83
CA THR A 562 16.90 21.63 -1.38
C THR A 562 15.76 20.65 -1.08
N VAL A 563 15.20 20.70 0.13
CA VAL A 563 14.07 19.85 0.54
C VAL A 563 12.76 20.29 -0.11
N ALA A 564 12.53 21.59 -0.24
CA ALA A 564 11.38 22.12 -0.96
C ALA A 564 11.43 21.70 -2.44
N ASP A 565 12.59 21.76 -3.10
CA ASP A 565 12.77 21.32 -4.48
C ASP A 565 12.58 19.81 -4.64
N THR A 566 13.17 19.01 -3.74
CA THR A 566 13.02 17.55 -3.74
C THR A 566 11.57 17.15 -3.51
N SER A 567 10.91 17.79 -2.54
CA SER A 567 9.49 17.54 -2.22
C SER A 567 8.59 17.99 -3.36
N LYS A 568 8.90 19.11 -4.04
CA LYS A 568 8.17 19.59 -5.22
C LYS A 568 8.27 18.57 -6.35
N ARG A 569 9.45 18.02 -6.60
CA ARG A 569 9.67 16.97 -7.62
C ARG A 569 8.95 15.67 -7.28
N THR A 570 8.95 15.25 -6.01
CA THR A 570 8.22 14.07 -5.57
C THR A 570 6.71 14.26 -5.69
N ALA A 571 6.17 15.38 -5.22
CA ALA A 571 4.75 15.73 -5.35
C ALA A 571 4.32 15.81 -6.82
N TYR A 572 5.17 16.40 -7.67
CA TYR A 572 4.98 16.44 -9.12
C TYR A 572 4.90 15.06 -9.76
N ASN A 573 5.86 14.18 -9.48
CA ASN A 573 5.86 12.82 -10.04
C ASN A 573 4.64 12.00 -9.56
N LYS A 574 4.24 12.15 -8.29
CA LYS A 574 3.05 11.50 -7.74
C LYS A 574 1.77 12.01 -8.39
N LEU A 575 1.62 13.33 -8.54
CA LEU A 575 0.47 13.94 -9.21
C LEU A 575 0.40 13.54 -10.68
N LYS A 576 1.54 13.53 -11.39
CA LYS A 576 1.65 13.06 -12.76
C LYS A 576 1.14 11.62 -12.91
N ALA A 577 1.66 10.69 -12.11
CA ALA A 577 1.24 9.30 -12.17
C ALA A 577 -0.25 9.13 -11.79
N SER A 578 -0.74 9.89 -10.82
CA SER A 578 -2.13 9.86 -10.39
C SER A 578 -3.09 10.37 -11.48
N VAL A 579 -2.77 11.50 -12.12
CA VAL A 579 -3.64 12.10 -13.13
C VAL A 579 -3.65 11.27 -14.41
N GLU A 580 -2.49 10.73 -14.82
CA GLU A 580 -2.40 9.82 -15.98
C GLU A 580 -3.23 8.56 -15.76
N ARG A 581 -3.12 7.95 -14.57
CA ARG A 581 -3.93 6.78 -14.20
C ARG A 581 -5.42 7.11 -14.21
N ARG A 582 -5.84 8.20 -13.55
CA ARG A 582 -7.25 8.61 -13.47
C ARG A 582 -7.83 8.85 -14.86
N TYR A 583 -7.10 9.55 -15.72
CA TYR A 583 -7.54 9.83 -17.09
C TYR A 583 -7.67 8.55 -17.94
N GLN A 584 -6.73 7.61 -17.83
CA GLN A 584 -6.83 6.30 -18.51
C GLN A 584 -8.02 5.46 -17.99
N GLU A 585 -8.28 5.48 -16.68
CA GLU A 585 -9.45 4.81 -16.11
C GLU A 585 -10.75 5.39 -16.68
N ILE A 586 -10.91 6.72 -16.73
CA ILE A 586 -12.08 7.36 -17.34
C ILE A 586 -12.24 6.93 -18.80
N ARG A 587 -11.13 6.89 -19.56
CA ARG A 587 -11.13 6.48 -20.97
C ARG A 587 -11.62 5.04 -21.17
N LEU A 588 -11.23 4.11 -20.30
CA LEU A 588 -11.63 2.70 -20.37
C LEU A 588 -13.09 2.47 -19.98
N PHE A 589 -13.63 3.24 -19.03
CA PHE A 589 -14.98 3.06 -18.49
C PHE A 589 -16.05 3.97 -19.11
N LYS A 590 -15.74 4.67 -20.21
CA LYS A 590 -16.62 5.66 -20.84
C LYS A 590 -18.02 5.12 -21.16
N ASN A 591 -18.16 3.83 -21.47
CA ASN A 591 -19.43 3.22 -21.88
C ASN A 591 -20.29 2.70 -20.70
N GLU A 592 -19.76 2.67 -19.48
CA GLU A 592 -20.40 2.03 -18.31
C GLU A 592 -20.80 3.01 -17.19
N ARG A 593 -20.36 4.28 -17.26
CA ARG A 593 -20.57 5.28 -16.21
C ARG A 593 -21.52 6.40 -16.64
N ASP A 594 -22.15 7.02 -15.63
CA ASP A 594 -22.86 8.29 -15.74
C ASP A 594 -21.94 9.35 -16.38
N GLU A 595 -22.35 9.90 -17.51
CA GLU A 595 -21.57 10.84 -18.32
C GLU A 595 -21.19 12.10 -17.51
N GLU A 596 -22.09 12.55 -16.63
CA GLU A 596 -21.88 13.72 -15.78
C GLU A 596 -20.73 13.50 -14.79
N LEU A 597 -20.70 12.33 -14.15
CA LEU A 597 -19.63 11.94 -13.23
C LEU A 597 -18.29 11.83 -13.98
N GLY A 598 -18.30 11.26 -15.18
CA GLY A 598 -17.11 11.13 -16.02
C GLY A 598 -16.53 12.48 -16.44
N ARG A 599 -17.37 13.41 -16.92
CA ARG A 599 -16.95 14.77 -17.27
C ARG A 599 -16.40 15.51 -16.05
N THR A 600 -17.04 15.36 -14.89
CA THR A 600 -16.57 15.96 -13.63
C THR A 600 -15.18 15.45 -13.22
N GLN A 601 -14.91 14.16 -13.42
CA GLN A 601 -13.58 13.58 -13.19
C GLN A 601 -12.53 14.11 -14.18
N VAL A 602 -12.90 14.34 -15.45
CA VAL A 602 -12.02 14.96 -16.45
C VAL A 602 -11.70 16.40 -16.09
N ILE A 603 -12.66 17.20 -15.60
CA ILE A 603 -12.39 18.57 -15.13
C ILE A 603 -11.34 18.56 -14.01
N SER A 604 -11.41 17.59 -13.10
CA SER A 604 -10.36 17.42 -12.08
C SER A 604 -9.01 17.08 -12.70
N CYS A 605 -8.95 16.24 -13.74
CA CYS A 605 -7.72 15.98 -14.49
C CYS A 605 -7.17 17.23 -15.18
N LEU A 606 -8.01 18.06 -15.80
CA LEU A 606 -7.61 19.33 -16.43
C LEU A 606 -6.93 20.25 -15.42
N ARG A 607 -7.53 20.42 -14.23
CA ARG A 607 -6.96 21.22 -13.14
C ARG A 607 -5.62 20.68 -12.67
N ASP A 608 -5.51 19.36 -12.51
CA ASP A 608 -4.26 18.71 -12.11
C ASP A 608 -3.16 18.85 -13.17
N TRP A 609 -3.50 18.77 -14.47
CA TRP A 609 -2.56 19.08 -15.56
C TRP A 609 -2.09 20.53 -15.56
N GLN A 610 -2.99 21.49 -15.30
CA GLN A 610 -2.59 22.89 -15.14
C GLN A 610 -1.67 23.11 -13.93
N ARG A 611 -1.91 22.42 -12.81
CA ARG A 611 -0.99 22.43 -11.66
C ARG A 611 0.40 21.91 -12.03
N LEU A 612 0.47 20.84 -12.82
CA LEU A 612 1.73 20.29 -13.34
C LEU A 612 2.44 21.29 -14.28
N TYR A 613 1.70 21.96 -15.17
CA TYR A 613 2.24 23.04 -16.00
C TYR A 613 2.79 24.19 -15.15
N HIS A 614 2.03 24.70 -14.18
CA HIS A 614 2.51 25.80 -13.34
C HIS A 614 3.73 25.41 -12.48
N ALA A 615 3.90 24.12 -12.17
CA ALA A 615 5.04 23.64 -11.38
C ALA A 615 6.37 23.71 -12.15
N TYR A 616 6.42 23.31 -13.42
CA TYR A 616 7.67 23.20 -14.20
C TYR A 616 7.64 23.81 -15.62
N GLY A 617 6.51 24.37 -16.06
CA GLY A 617 6.36 25.01 -17.36
C GLY A 617 6.26 24.05 -18.55
N GLU A 618 5.94 22.77 -18.31
CA GLU A 618 5.84 21.76 -19.37
C GLU A 618 4.56 21.97 -20.19
N THR A 619 4.70 22.53 -21.41
CA THR A 619 3.56 22.88 -22.29
C THR A 619 2.71 21.68 -22.71
N TYR A 620 3.29 20.47 -22.69
CA TYR A 620 2.57 19.22 -22.95
C TYR A 620 1.26 19.09 -22.16
N TYR A 621 1.23 19.52 -20.90
CA TYR A 621 0.02 19.44 -20.08
C TYR A 621 -1.05 20.43 -20.49
N LEU A 622 -0.67 21.62 -20.96
CA LEU A 622 -1.61 22.57 -21.57
C LEU A 622 -2.16 21.99 -22.88
N ASP A 623 -1.31 21.37 -23.69
CA ASP A 623 -1.73 20.74 -24.94
C ASP A 623 -2.73 19.62 -24.70
N GLN A 624 -2.56 18.83 -23.64
CA GLN A 624 -3.56 17.83 -23.22
C GLN A 624 -4.88 18.48 -22.81
N CYS A 625 -4.84 19.60 -22.07
CA CYS A 625 -6.04 20.33 -21.70
C CYS A 625 -6.78 20.88 -22.92
N VAL A 626 -6.06 21.55 -23.82
CA VAL A 626 -6.61 22.10 -25.06
C VAL A 626 -7.18 20.97 -25.92
N ASN A 627 -6.44 19.87 -26.11
CA ASN A 627 -6.89 18.73 -26.90
C ASN A 627 -8.16 18.06 -26.34
N GLU A 628 -8.32 17.99 -25.01
CA GLU A 628 -9.57 17.52 -24.41
C GLU A 628 -10.71 18.51 -24.68
N LEU A 629 -10.54 19.80 -24.39
CA LEU A 629 -11.59 20.82 -24.51
C LEU A 629 -12.07 21.03 -25.96
N ILE A 630 -11.18 20.92 -26.96
CA ILE A 630 -11.56 20.98 -28.37
C ILE A 630 -12.25 19.69 -28.87
N GLY A 631 -12.43 18.69 -28.00
CA GLY A 631 -13.11 17.43 -28.34
C GLY A 631 -12.22 16.34 -28.94
N GLY A 632 -10.90 16.52 -28.93
CA GLY A 632 -9.91 15.52 -29.36
C GLY A 632 -9.62 14.44 -28.33
N GLY A 633 -10.08 14.63 -27.09
CA GLY A 633 -9.89 13.70 -25.99
C GLY A 633 -11.09 12.76 -25.76
N ILE A 634 -11.47 12.55 -24.49
CA ILE A 634 -12.51 11.59 -24.11
C ILE A 634 -13.90 12.11 -24.51
N TYR A 635 -14.25 13.34 -24.12
CA TYR A 635 -15.58 13.92 -24.31
C TYR A 635 -15.62 14.96 -25.42
N LEU A 636 -16.82 15.21 -25.94
CA LEU A 636 -17.12 16.39 -26.74
C LEU A 636 -17.72 17.43 -25.79
N TRP A 637 -17.12 18.61 -25.76
CA TRP A 637 -17.52 19.69 -24.84
C TRP A 637 -18.46 20.70 -25.50
N TYR A 638 -18.41 20.78 -26.83
CA TYR A 638 -19.30 21.59 -27.64
C TYR A 638 -20.43 20.74 -28.19
N GLU A 639 -21.60 21.36 -28.34
CA GLU A 639 -22.75 20.76 -29.00
C GLU A 639 -23.28 21.66 -30.10
N LEU A 640 -23.95 21.05 -31.06
CA LEU A 640 -24.62 21.74 -32.15
C LEU A 640 -26.10 21.82 -31.81
N GLU A 641 -26.56 23.02 -31.48
CA GLU A 641 -27.99 23.32 -31.40
C GLU A 641 -28.38 24.11 -32.64
N GLY A 642 -28.94 23.42 -33.64
CA GLY A 642 -29.30 24.00 -34.93
C GLY A 642 -28.09 24.61 -35.66
N ALA A 643 -28.08 25.94 -35.80
CA ALA A 643 -27.03 26.71 -36.50
C ALA A 643 -26.12 27.49 -35.54
N SER A 644 -26.01 27.06 -34.29
CA SER A 644 -25.09 27.62 -33.30
C SER A 644 -24.26 26.52 -32.61
N LEU A 645 -23.04 26.89 -32.24
CA LEU A 645 -22.26 26.15 -31.25
C LEU A 645 -22.77 26.60 -29.88
N ASP A 646 -23.30 25.67 -29.10
CA ASP A 646 -23.60 25.91 -27.70
C ASP A 646 -22.64 25.08 -26.82
N GLU A 647 -22.34 25.61 -25.64
CA GLU A 647 -21.68 24.82 -24.60
C GLU A 647 -22.71 23.81 -24.08
N GLY A 648 -22.73 22.61 -24.66
CA GLY A 648 -23.82 21.65 -24.42
C GLY A 648 -24.09 21.33 -22.95
N HIS A 649 -23.15 21.61 -22.04
CA HIS A 649 -23.36 21.46 -20.61
C HIS A 649 -22.54 22.44 -19.76
N SER A 650 -23.20 23.36 -19.05
CA SER A 650 -22.64 24.07 -17.89
C SER A 650 -22.50 23.09 -16.71
N LEU A 651 -21.40 22.35 -16.63
CA LEU A 651 -21.15 21.42 -15.54
C LEU A 651 -20.56 22.14 -14.33
N VAL A 652 -21.24 22.01 -13.19
CA VAL A 652 -20.71 22.44 -11.88
C VAL A 652 -19.73 21.38 -11.39
N GLY A 653 -18.43 21.71 -11.33
CA GLY A 653 -17.42 20.77 -10.83
C GLY A 653 -17.59 20.43 -9.34
N ILE A 654 -16.89 19.39 -8.86
CA ILE A 654 -16.89 18.93 -7.44
C ILE A 654 -16.56 20.05 -6.42
N GLU A 655 -15.90 21.13 -6.85
CA GLU A 655 -15.56 22.29 -6.01
C GLU A 655 -16.58 23.45 -6.09
N GLY A 656 -17.73 23.26 -6.73
CA GLY A 656 -18.82 24.25 -6.75
C GLY A 656 -18.66 25.41 -7.74
N TYR A 657 -17.71 25.33 -8.68
CA TYR A 657 -17.53 26.31 -9.76
C TYR A 657 -17.88 25.68 -11.12
N PRO A 658 -18.78 26.29 -11.91
CA PRO A 658 -19.02 25.88 -13.29
C PRO A 658 -17.75 26.11 -14.12
N LEU A 659 -17.40 25.15 -14.98
CA LEU A 659 -16.35 25.37 -15.97
C LEU A 659 -17.02 25.96 -17.23
N GLU A 660 -16.77 27.23 -17.49
CA GLU A 660 -17.11 27.86 -18.78
C GLU A 660 -16.04 27.47 -19.80
N VAL A 661 -16.40 26.57 -20.72
CA VAL A 661 -15.47 25.88 -21.62
C VAL A 661 -14.75 26.86 -22.54
N GLU A 662 -15.48 27.83 -23.09
CA GLU A 662 -14.95 28.85 -24.00
C GLU A 662 -13.95 29.74 -23.29
N SER A 663 -14.30 30.28 -22.12
CA SER A 663 -13.42 31.15 -21.34
C SER A 663 -12.12 30.45 -20.92
N GLU A 664 -12.21 29.17 -20.56
CA GLU A 664 -11.06 28.37 -20.16
C GLU A 664 -10.18 28.02 -21.36
N LEU A 665 -10.79 27.69 -22.51
CA LEU A 665 -10.06 27.44 -23.74
C LEU A 665 -9.31 28.69 -24.20
N GLU A 666 -9.94 29.88 -24.20
CA GLU A 666 -9.28 31.15 -24.52
C GLU A 666 -8.09 31.41 -23.59
N ARG A 667 -8.28 31.18 -22.28
CA ARG A 667 -7.20 31.31 -21.29
C ARG A 667 -6.06 30.35 -21.58
N LEU A 668 -6.33 29.07 -21.86
CA LEU A 668 -5.30 28.07 -22.14
C LEU A 668 -4.57 28.34 -23.46
N LEU A 669 -5.28 28.78 -24.51
CA LEU A 669 -4.69 29.20 -25.79
C LEU A 669 -3.77 30.41 -25.62
N SER A 670 -4.03 31.31 -24.67
CA SER A 670 -3.11 32.41 -24.36
C SER A 670 -1.81 31.97 -23.68
N LEU A 671 -1.78 30.76 -23.10
CA LEU A 671 -0.65 30.22 -22.34
C LEU A 671 0.19 29.21 -23.15
N THR A 672 -0.37 28.65 -24.22
CA THR A 672 0.33 27.73 -25.11
C THR A 672 0.67 28.37 -26.46
N ASN A 673 1.76 27.94 -27.09
CA ASN A 673 2.17 28.38 -28.43
C ASN A 673 1.90 27.32 -29.51
N THR A 674 1.39 26.14 -29.12
CA THR A 674 1.18 24.98 -30.01
C THR A 674 -0.11 25.08 -30.80
N PHE A 675 -1.15 25.64 -30.19
CA PHE A 675 -2.47 25.86 -30.79
C PHE A 675 -2.71 27.37 -30.90
N ASP A 676 -3.17 27.81 -32.07
CA ASP A 676 -3.81 29.11 -32.21
C ASP A 676 -5.35 28.95 -32.21
N GLN A 677 -6.05 30.06 -32.06
CA GLN A 677 -7.52 30.06 -32.02
C GLN A 677 -8.14 29.49 -33.30
N GLN A 678 -7.51 29.71 -34.46
CA GLN A 678 -7.99 29.18 -35.74
C GLN A 678 -7.85 27.66 -35.83
N THR A 679 -6.74 27.10 -35.35
CA THR A 679 -6.51 25.66 -35.28
C THR A 679 -7.46 25.02 -34.28
N ALA A 680 -7.71 25.64 -33.13
CA ALA A 680 -8.68 25.14 -32.17
C ALA A 680 -10.10 25.04 -32.77
N VAL A 681 -10.59 26.09 -33.44
CA VAL A 681 -11.89 26.08 -34.13
C VAL A 681 -11.95 24.99 -35.19
N LYS A 682 -10.89 24.87 -36.00
CA LYS A 682 -10.78 23.81 -37.01
C LYS A 682 -10.92 22.41 -36.40
N GLU A 683 -10.20 22.13 -35.32
CA GLU A 683 -10.24 20.81 -34.68
C GLU A 683 -11.58 20.55 -33.98
N ILE A 684 -12.21 21.57 -33.37
CA ILE A 684 -13.59 21.47 -32.85
C ILE A 684 -14.54 21.03 -33.97
N CYS A 685 -14.50 21.70 -35.12
CA CYS A 685 -15.36 21.35 -36.25
C CYS A 685 -15.10 19.92 -36.76
N ASN A 686 -13.83 19.51 -36.86
CA ASN A 686 -13.48 18.14 -37.27
C ASN A 686 -14.02 17.11 -36.27
N HIS A 687 -13.80 17.31 -34.96
CA HIS A 687 -14.25 16.37 -33.94
C HIS A 687 -15.78 16.27 -33.86
N LEU A 688 -16.49 17.38 -33.95
CA LEU A 688 -17.96 17.39 -34.04
C LEU A 688 -18.46 16.64 -35.28
N PHE A 689 -17.84 16.87 -36.44
CA PHE A 689 -18.22 16.17 -37.66
C PHE A 689 -17.98 14.67 -37.55
N PHE A 690 -16.75 14.23 -37.29
CA PHE A 690 -16.39 12.81 -37.37
C PHE A 690 -16.97 11.97 -36.22
N ARG A 691 -17.10 12.54 -35.02
CA ARG A 691 -17.51 11.78 -33.81
C ARG A 691 -19.00 11.86 -33.52
N ARG A 692 -19.71 12.90 -33.97
CA ARG A 692 -21.15 13.09 -33.76
C ARG A 692 -21.88 13.02 -35.09
N VAL A 693 -21.77 14.06 -35.93
CA VAL A 693 -22.62 14.22 -37.12
C VAL A 693 -22.51 13.05 -38.10
N GLN A 694 -21.29 12.67 -38.49
CA GLN A 694 -21.05 11.56 -39.41
C GLN A 694 -21.42 10.21 -38.77
N TYR A 695 -21.12 10.03 -37.48
CA TYR A 695 -21.45 8.81 -36.77
C TYR A 695 -22.97 8.62 -36.71
N ASP A 696 -23.69 9.62 -36.19
CA ASP A 696 -25.15 9.63 -36.07
C ASP A 696 -25.80 9.41 -37.44
N TYR A 697 -25.34 10.16 -38.46
CA TYR A 697 -25.77 9.93 -39.83
C TYR A 697 -25.55 8.47 -40.23
N LEU A 698 -24.37 7.88 -40.09
CA LEU A 698 -24.15 6.48 -40.51
C LEU A 698 -24.97 5.45 -39.71
N THR A 699 -25.35 5.74 -38.46
CA THR A 699 -26.17 4.84 -37.64
C THR A 699 -27.64 4.76 -38.05
N ILE A 700 -28.19 5.80 -38.69
CA ILE A 700 -29.58 5.80 -39.12
C ILE A 700 -29.78 4.79 -40.25
N THR A 701 -30.50 3.70 -39.98
CA THR A 701 -30.90 2.71 -40.99
C THR A 701 -32.31 3.01 -41.50
N PRO A 702 -32.55 3.07 -42.83
CA PRO A 702 -33.86 3.37 -43.38
C PRO A 702 -34.94 2.40 -42.88
N ASN A 703 -35.98 2.92 -42.22
CA ASN A 703 -37.10 2.14 -41.70
C ASN A 703 -38.44 2.74 -42.15
N PRO A 704 -39.32 1.99 -42.86
CA PRO A 704 -40.60 2.51 -43.34
C PRO A 704 -41.63 2.83 -42.24
N VAL A 705 -41.40 2.42 -40.98
CA VAL A 705 -42.33 2.70 -39.87
C VAL A 705 -42.13 4.10 -39.29
N ASP A 706 -40.89 4.61 -39.30
CA ASP A 706 -40.48 5.87 -38.65
C ASP A 706 -39.90 6.87 -39.68
N GLU A 707 -40.34 6.75 -40.94
CA GLU A 707 -39.72 7.44 -42.08
C GLU A 707 -39.72 8.97 -41.95
N GLU A 708 -40.78 9.57 -41.41
CA GLU A 708 -40.92 11.02 -41.27
C GLU A 708 -39.98 11.59 -40.21
N GLU A 709 -39.94 10.99 -39.01
CA GLU A 709 -39.04 11.38 -37.91
C GLU A 709 -37.56 11.20 -38.29
N GLN A 710 -37.22 10.10 -38.97
CA GLN A 710 -35.87 9.89 -39.46
C GLN A 710 -35.46 10.88 -40.55
N ARG A 711 -36.41 11.33 -41.38
CA ARG A 711 -36.13 12.34 -42.40
C ARG A 711 -35.85 13.71 -41.78
N GLU A 712 -36.66 14.14 -40.83
CA GLU A 712 -36.40 15.38 -40.09
C GLU A 712 -35.02 15.35 -39.43
N TRP A 713 -34.68 14.25 -38.77
CA TRP A 713 -33.38 14.11 -38.10
C TRP A 713 -32.20 14.13 -39.08
N ILE A 714 -32.32 13.50 -40.26
CA ILE A 714 -31.29 13.58 -41.31
C ILE A 714 -31.14 15.02 -41.82
N LEU A 715 -32.24 15.74 -42.07
CA LEU A 715 -32.17 17.14 -42.50
C LEU A 715 -31.51 18.05 -41.46
N GLU A 716 -31.75 17.79 -40.17
CA GLU A 716 -31.06 18.48 -39.08
C GLU A 716 -29.55 18.21 -39.11
N LEU A 717 -29.13 16.94 -39.21
CA LEU A 717 -27.72 16.56 -39.31
C LEU A 717 -27.05 17.19 -40.55
N LEU A 718 -27.73 17.23 -41.69
CA LEU A 718 -27.23 17.86 -42.91
C LEU A 718 -27.13 19.40 -42.78
N SER A 719 -28.03 20.02 -42.02
CA SER A 719 -27.93 21.45 -41.68
C SER A 719 -26.71 21.73 -40.81
N GLN A 720 -26.45 20.86 -39.81
CA GLN A 720 -25.26 20.92 -38.97
C GLN A 720 -23.97 20.75 -39.79
N VAL A 721 -23.96 19.87 -40.81
CA VAL A 721 -22.84 19.74 -41.76
C VAL A 721 -22.49 21.08 -42.43
N LEU A 722 -23.48 21.80 -42.94
CA LEU A 722 -23.24 23.10 -43.59
C LEU A 722 -22.73 24.15 -42.60
N PHE A 723 -23.27 24.16 -41.39
CA PHE A 723 -22.79 25.02 -40.32
C PHE A 723 -21.31 24.74 -40.02
N LEU A 724 -20.93 23.48 -39.85
CA LEU A 724 -19.53 23.08 -39.64
C LEU A 724 -18.64 23.48 -40.82
N TYR A 725 -19.10 23.30 -42.06
CA TYR A 725 -18.36 23.71 -43.25
C TYR A 725 -18.15 25.23 -43.33
N SER A 726 -19.14 26.02 -42.92
CA SER A 726 -19.05 27.49 -42.92
C SER A 726 -18.00 28.02 -41.93
N ASN A 727 -17.78 27.30 -40.82
CA ASN A 727 -16.78 27.63 -39.82
C ASN A 727 -15.40 27.02 -40.15
N HIS A 728 -15.36 25.84 -40.79
CA HIS A 728 -14.16 25.20 -41.28
C HIS A 728 -14.40 24.55 -42.65
N ALA A 729 -13.85 25.16 -43.71
CA ALA A 729 -13.98 24.68 -45.08
C ALA A 729 -13.18 23.37 -45.30
N ASN A 730 -13.74 22.24 -44.86
CA ASN A 730 -13.27 20.89 -45.14
C ASN A 730 -14.25 20.20 -46.10
N ASN A 731 -13.79 19.88 -47.30
CA ASN A 731 -14.64 19.28 -48.33
C ASN A 731 -15.17 17.89 -47.94
N GLU A 732 -14.51 17.18 -47.02
CA GLU A 732 -15.01 15.90 -46.51
C GLU A 732 -16.36 16.07 -45.80
N PHE A 733 -16.60 17.23 -45.17
CA PHE A 733 -17.87 17.53 -44.49
C PHE A 733 -19.05 17.50 -45.45
N LEU A 734 -18.86 17.93 -46.69
CA LEU A 734 -19.94 17.99 -47.68
C LEU A 734 -20.32 16.60 -48.24
N THR A 735 -19.55 15.55 -47.93
CA THR A 735 -19.78 14.21 -48.48
C THR A 735 -21.15 13.63 -48.10
N PRO A 736 -21.59 13.61 -46.82
CA PRO A 736 -22.92 13.14 -46.46
C PRO A 736 -24.03 13.91 -47.17
N LEU A 737 -23.85 15.22 -47.36
CA LEU A 737 -24.84 16.08 -48.00
C LEU A 737 -24.95 15.81 -49.51
N TYR A 738 -23.82 15.56 -50.17
CA TYR A 738 -23.79 15.09 -51.55
C TYR A 738 -24.39 13.68 -51.71
N GLU A 739 -23.99 12.73 -50.87
CA GLU A 739 -24.51 11.36 -50.92
C GLU A 739 -26.02 11.31 -50.68
N GLU A 740 -26.53 12.08 -49.71
CA GLU A 740 -27.93 12.01 -49.35
C GLU A 740 -28.83 12.79 -50.34
N LEU A 741 -28.46 14.03 -50.72
CA LEU A 741 -29.32 14.85 -51.59
C LEU A 741 -29.19 14.53 -53.09
N LEU A 742 -28.07 13.99 -53.55
CA LEU A 742 -27.84 13.70 -54.98
C LEU A 742 -27.73 12.22 -55.31
N GLN A 743 -27.17 11.40 -54.42
CA GLN A 743 -27.16 9.94 -54.61
C GLN A 743 -28.36 9.25 -53.95
N GLU A 744 -29.09 9.97 -53.08
CA GLU A 744 -30.32 9.48 -52.43
C GLU A 744 -30.07 8.15 -51.71
N LYS A 745 -28.96 8.13 -50.97
CA LYS A 745 -28.42 6.92 -50.35
C LYS A 745 -29.41 6.26 -49.40
N LYS A 746 -30.18 7.05 -48.65
CA LYS A 746 -31.18 6.54 -47.69
C LYS A 746 -32.59 6.88 -48.11
N TYR A 747 -32.83 8.14 -48.45
CA TYR A 747 -34.15 8.63 -48.79
C TYR A 747 -34.16 9.43 -50.08
N VAL A 748 -35.35 9.48 -50.66
CA VAL A 748 -35.70 10.32 -51.80
C VAL A 748 -36.14 11.67 -51.24
N TRP A 749 -35.54 12.76 -51.72
CA TRP A 749 -35.75 14.11 -51.20
C TRP A 749 -36.32 15.09 -52.23
N LEU A 750 -35.93 14.93 -53.49
CA LEU A 750 -36.15 15.91 -54.55
C LEU A 750 -36.87 15.29 -55.74
N LYS A 751 -37.69 16.09 -56.42
CA LYS A 751 -38.37 15.76 -57.68
C LYS A 751 -37.97 16.75 -58.77
N ILE A 752 -38.28 16.41 -60.01
CA ILE A 752 -38.07 17.29 -61.16
C ILE A 752 -39.42 17.64 -61.77
N ASN A 753 -39.72 18.93 -61.84
CA ASN A 753 -40.92 19.49 -62.45
C ASN A 753 -40.56 20.32 -63.71
N GLU A 754 -41.53 21.03 -64.27
CA GLU A 754 -41.34 21.87 -65.45
C GLU A 754 -40.38 23.06 -65.21
N GLU A 755 -40.23 23.49 -63.96
CA GLU A 755 -39.40 24.63 -63.54
C GLU A 755 -37.97 24.23 -63.17
N GLY A 756 -37.75 22.98 -62.75
CA GLY A 756 -36.42 22.49 -62.38
C GLY A 756 -36.46 21.42 -61.29
N ILE A 757 -35.51 21.51 -60.37
CA ILE A 757 -35.48 20.69 -59.15
C ILE A 757 -36.48 21.31 -58.17
N ALA A 758 -37.30 20.49 -57.53
CA ALA A 758 -38.28 20.91 -56.54
C ALA A 758 -38.29 19.94 -55.35
N ALA A 759 -38.72 20.41 -54.18
CA ALA A 759 -38.95 19.55 -53.02
C ALA A 759 -40.07 18.52 -53.30
N LEU A 760 -39.98 17.35 -52.65
CA LEU A 760 -41.04 16.35 -52.75
C LEU A 760 -42.33 16.86 -52.13
N ASP A 761 -42.25 17.34 -50.89
CA ASP A 761 -43.32 18.05 -50.21
C ASP A 761 -43.23 19.55 -50.53
N PRO A 762 -44.25 20.17 -51.15
CA PRO A 762 -44.27 21.61 -51.39
C PRO A 762 -44.25 22.47 -50.11
N ASP A 763 -44.62 21.90 -48.96
CA ASP A 763 -44.67 22.62 -47.69
C ASP A 763 -43.33 22.52 -46.90
N ASP A 764 -42.38 21.67 -47.34
CA ASP A 764 -41.04 21.53 -46.75
C ASP A 764 -39.93 21.62 -47.82
N ASP A 765 -39.40 22.83 -47.99
CA ASP A 765 -38.30 23.13 -48.92
C ASP A 765 -36.90 22.93 -48.32
N THR A 766 -36.77 22.33 -47.13
CA THR A 766 -35.48 22.24 -46.41
C THR A 766 -34.43 21.50 -47.23
N ALA A 767 -34.78 20.37 -47.84
CA ALA A 767 -33.84 19.61 -48.68
C ALA A 767 -33.38 20.40 -49.92
N LEU A 768 -34.28 21.19 -50.53
CA LEU A 768 -33.95 22.04 -51.67
C LEU A 768 -33.02 23.18 -51.24
N TYR A 769 -33.30 23.82 -50.11
CA TYR A 769 -32.43 24.82 -49.51
C TYR A 769 -31.03 24.27 -49.22
N LEU A 770 -30.91 23.07 -48.65
CA LEU A 770 -29.63 22.44 -48.38
C LEU A 770 -28.84 22.15 -49.68
N LEU A 771 -29.52 21.73 -50.75
CA LEU A 771 -28.87 21.53 -52.06
C LEU A 771 -28.37 22.85 -52.67
N GLU A 772 -29.15 23.92 -52.57
CA GLU A 772 -28.72 25.26 -52.99
C GLU A 772 -27.50 25.74 -52.20
N GLN A 773 -27.50 25.51 -50.88
CA GLN A 773 -26.33 25.82 -50.04
C GLN A 773 -25.12 24.96 -50.41
N LEU A 774 -25.28 23.67 -50.73
CA LEU A 774 -24.19 22.83 -51.24
C LEU A 774 -23.55 23.45 -52.49
N TYR A 775 -24.38 23.88 -53.44
CA TYR A 775 -23.93 24.52 -54.66
C TYR A 775 -23.17 25.81 -54.38
N LEU A 776 -23.76 26.72 -53.58
CA LEU A 776 -23.16 28.01 -53.27
C LEU A 776 -21.85 27.88 -52.47
N GLN A 777 -21.81 26.98 -51.50
CA GLN A 777 -20.64 26.77 -50.65
C GLN A 777 -19.54 25.97 -51.36
N GLY A 778 -19.90 24.96 -52.14
CA GLY A 778 -18.94 24.21 -52.95
C GLY A 778 -18.24 25.10 -53.99
N GLN A 779 -18.97 26.01 -54.64
CA GLN A 779 -18.41 27.00 -55.55
C GLN A 779 -17.38 27.92 -54.85
N LYS A 780 -17.67 28.35 -53.62
CA LYS A 780 -16.72 29.13 -52.80
C LYS A 780 -15.50 28.31 -52.35
N GLY A 781 -15.70 27.03 -52.05
CA GLY A 781 -14.66 26.08 -51.63
C GLY A 781 -13.79 25.52 -52.75
N GLY A 782 -14.00 25.96 -54.00
CA GLY A 782 -13.25 25.49 -55.17
C GLY A 782 -13.70 24.12 -55.71
N LEU A 783 -14.83 23.59 -55.23
CA LEU A 783 -15.50 22.44 -55.82
C LEU A 783 -16.35 22.93 -56.99
N ALA A 784 -16.04 22.46 -58.20
CA ALA A 784 -16.74 22.85 -59.42
C ALA A 784 -18.09 22.13 -59.58
N TYR A 785 -18.97 22.24 -58.58
CA TYR A 785 -20.32 21.67 -58.68
C TYR A 785 -21.16 22.45 -59.69
N ASP A 786 -21.64 21.78 -60.73
CA ASP A 786 -22.53 22.37 -61.73
C ASP A 786 -24.00 22.08 -61.39
N TRP A 787 -24.83 23.12 -61.40
CA TRP A 787 -26.27 22.97 -61.15
C TRP A 787 -26.95 22.11 -62.22
N ASP A 788 -26.48 22.18 -63.47
CA ASP A 788 -26.97 21.32 -64.53
C ASP A 788 -26.58 19.85 -64.29
N GLU A 789 -25.43 19.60 -63.66
CA GLU A 789 -25.00 18.24 -63.27
C GLU A 789 -25.88 17.68 -62.15
N PHE A 790 -26.17 18.49 -61.11
CA PHE A 790 -27.12 18.12 -60.05
C PHE A 790 -28.49 17.75 -60.61
N LYS A 791 -29.02 18.61 -61.50
CA LYS A 791 -30.29 18.36 -62.18
C LYS A 791 -30.27 17.06 -62.97
N LEU A 792 -29.17 16.77 -63.68
CA LEU A 792 -29.03 15.55 -64.46
C LEU A 792 -28.93 14.30 -63.60
N GLN A 793 -28.25 14.36 -62.45
CA GLN A 793 -28.10 13.24 -61.55
C GLN A 793 -29.44 12.88 -60.88
N ILE A 794 -30.17 13.87 -60.35
CA ILE A 794 -31.51 13.64 -59.80
C ILE A 794 -32.46 13.10 -60.88
N ALA A 795 -32.38 13.64 -62.11
CA ALA A 795 -33.16 13.14 -63.24
C ALA A 795 -32.85 11.69 -63.58
N ASP A 796 -31.58 11.28 -63.46
CA ASP A 796 -31.15 9.91 -63.68
C ASP A 796 -31.69 8.97 -62.62
N ASN A 797 -31.63 9.34 -61.34
CA ASN A 797 -32.20 8.53 -60.26
C ASN A 797 -33.69 8.31 -60.48
N ARG A 798 -34.44 9.38 -60.77
CA ARG A 798 -35.88 9.30 -61.08
C ARG A 798 -36.17 8.47 -62.32
N TYR A 799 -35.35 8.58 -63.37
CA TYR A 799 -35.52 7.76 -64.55
C TYR A 799 -35.29 6.27 -64.27
N GLN A 800 -34.29 5.92 -63.45
CA GLN A 800 -34.07 4.52 -63.05
C GLN A 800 -35.23 3.99 -62.21
N GLU A 801 -35.75 4.79 -61.28
CA GLU A 801 -36.94 4.44 -60.48
C GLU A 801 -38.15 4.16 -61.38
N LEU A 802 -38.45 5.08 -62.31
CA LEU A 802 -39.54 4.92 -63.29
C LEU A 802 -39.34 3.69 -64.18
N LYS A 803 -38.09 3.42 -64.56
CA LYS A 803 -37.72 2.23 -65.33
C LYS A 803 -37.95 0.94 -64.53
N HIS A 804 -37.57 0.90 -63.26
CA HIS A 804 -37.84 -0.23 -62.37
C HIS A 804 -39.33 -0.44 -62.17
N ARG A 805 -40.09 0.61 -61.87
CA ARG A 805 -41.56 0.55 -61.75
C ARG A 805 -42.23 0.04 -63.03
N TYR A 806 -41.80 0.54 -64.19
CA TYR A 806 -42.26 0.02 -65.49
C TYR A 806 -41.95 -1.48 -65.65
N GLN A 807 -40.82 -1.96 -65.13
CA GLN A 807 -40.41 -3.34 -65.21
C GLN A 807 -41.17 -4.27 -64.26
N ASP A 808 -41.47 -3.81 -63.06
CA ASP A 808 -42.05 -4.62 -61.98
C ASP A 808 -43.58 -4.63 -62.02
N GLU A 809 -44.22 -3.49 -62.31
CA GLU A 809 -45.68 -3.34 -62.24
C GLU A 809 -46.40 -3.91 -63.49
N PHE A 810 -45.68 -4.10 -64.60
CA PHE A 810 -46.27 -4.51 -65.87
C PHE A 810 -45.74 -5.84 -66.38
N SER A 811 -46.62 -6.77 -66.73
CA SER A 811 -46.20 -8.02 -67.35
C SER A 811 -45.57 -7.80 -68.73
N ILE A 812 -44.60 -8.63 -69.12
CA ILE A 812 -44.10 -8.67 -70.50
C ILE A 812 -45.23 -9.13 -71.44
N LEU A 813 -46.16 -9.94 -70.94
CA LEU A 813 -47.33 -10.41 -71.68
C LEU A 813 -48.42 -9.34 -71.68
N ARG A 814 -48.46 -8.54 -72.76
CA ARG A 814 -49.41 -7.41 -72.93
C ARG A 814 -50.89 -7.72 -72.66
N ARG A 815 -51.30 -8.99 -72.78
CA ARG A 815 -52.68 -9.44 -72.54
C ARG A 815 -53.08 -9.37 -71.06
N GLU A 816 -52.13 -9.14 -70.16
CA GLU A 816 -52.37 -9.01 -68.72
C GLU A 816 -52.49 -7.53 -68.30
N ASN A 817 -51.96 -6.60 -69.11
CA ASN A 817 -51.85 -5.17 -68.76
C ASN A 817 -52.96 -4.28 -69.35
N TRP A 818 -53.98 -4.83 -70.00
CA TRP A 818 -54.97 -4.01 -70.72
C TRP A 818 -55.93 -3.24 -69.80
N ARG A 819 -56.04 -3.61 -68.52
CA ARG A 819 -57.01 -3.04 -67.56
C ARG A 819 -56.75 -1.57 -67.30
N LEU A 820 -57.82 -0.81 -66.99
CA LEU A 820 -57.76 0.63 -66.76
C LEU A 820 -56.75 1.05 -65.67
N PRO A 821 -56.65 0.41 -64.47
CA PRO A 821 -55.69 0.82 -63.44
C PRO A 821 -54.23 0.76 -63.94
N ASN A 822 -53.88 -0.31 -64.65
CA ASN A 822 -52.54 -0.47 -65.24
C ASN A 822 -52.30 0.60 -66.32
N ARG A 823 -53.30 0.96 -67.13
CA ARG A 823 -53.16 2.03 -68.11
C ARG A 823 -52.95 3.40 -67.46
N VAL A 824 -53.67 3.71 -66.38
CA VAL A 824 -53.51 4.96 -65.61
C VAL A 824 -52.06 5.05 -65.10
N LEU A 825 -51.61 4.01 -64.41
CA LEU A 825 -50.25 3.90 -63.87
C LEU A 825 -49.17 4.00 -64.95
N MET A 826 -49.39 3.39 -66.12
CA MET A 826 -48.48 3.51 -67.26
C MET A 826 -48.47 4.95 -67.82
N VAL A 827 -49.62 5.61 -67.92
CA VAL A 827 -49.66 7.01 -68.34
C VAL A 827 -48.88 7.88 -67.34
N GLU A 828 -49.02 7.65 -66.04
CA GLU A 828 -48.26 8.37 -65.01
C GLU A 828 -46.75 8.21 -65.21
N ILE A 829 -46.25 6.97 -65.35
CA ILE A 829 -44.82 6.69 -65.58
C ILE A 829 -44.30 7.37 -66.85
N LEU A 830 -45.04 7.26 -67.96
CA LEU A 830 -44.62 7.82 -69.25
C LEU A 830 -44.69 9.35 -69.27
N THR A 831 -45.65 9.93 -68.55
CA THR A 831 -45.75 11.39 -68.38
C THR A 831 -44.59 11.90 -67.53
N ALA A 832 -44.22 11.21 -66.45
CA ALA A 832 -43.04 11.55 -65.65
C ALA A 832 -41.75 11.44 -66.48
N CYS A 833 -41.59 10.40 -67.31
CA CYS A 833 -40.46 10.29 -68.24
C CYS A 833 -40.40 11.45 -69.25
N ARG A 834 -41.55 11.90 -69.75
CA ARG A 834 -41.65 13.09 -70.61
C ARG A 834 -41.22 14.36 -69.86
N GLN A 835 -41.67 14.55 -68.62
CA GLN A 835 -41.30 15.69 -67.79
C GLN A 835 -39.79 15.74 -67.53
N LEU A 836 -39.14 14.59 -67.25
CA LEU A 836 -37.68 14.51 -67.13
C LEU A 836 -36.97 14.96 -68.42
N TYR A 837 -37.48 14.57 -69.60
CA TYR A 837 -36.97 15.08 -70.87
C TYR A 837 -37.21 16.57 -71.03
N GLU A 838 -38.39 17.08 -70.69
CA GLU A 838 -38.72 18.50 -70.80
C GLU A 838 -37.80 19.35 -69.92
N ALA A 839 -37.45 18.87 -68.73
CA ALA A 839 -36.55 19.55 -67.81
C ALA A 839 -35.08 19.50 -68.23
N THR A 840 -34.59 18.37 -68.77
CA THR A 840 -33.13 18.14 -69.00
C THR A 840 -32.71 18.12 -70.47
N LYS A 841 -33.67 17.97 -71.38
CA LYS A 841 -33.50 17.73 -72.82
C LYS A 841 -32.68 16.47 -73.17
N LYS A 842 -32.51 15.51 -72.25
CA LYS A 842 -31.80 14.24 -72.52
C LYS A 842 -32.73 13.22 -73.16
N VAL A 843 -32.46 12.88 -74.42
CA VAL A 843 -33.29 11.98 -75.25
C VAL A 843 -33.53 10.60 -74.62
N ARG A 844 -32.59 10.08 -73.81
CA ARG A 844 -32.72 8.77 -73.15
C ARG A 844 -34.00 8.64 -72.31
N TYR A 845 -34.48 9.73 -71.71
CA TYR A 845 -35.71 9.70 -70.90
C TYR A 845 -36.97 9.46 -71.73
N LEU A 846 -36.90 9.62 -73.07
CA LEU A 846 -37.99 9.31 -73.98
C LEU A 846 -38.01 7.85 -74.46
N GLU A 847 -37.10 6.98 -74.01
CA GLU A 847 -37.02 5.57 -74.44
C GLU A 847 -38.38 4.85 -74.26
N TYR A 848 -38.94 4.88 -73.05
CA TYR A 848 -40.23 4.24 -72.75
C TYR A 848 -41.42 4.96 -73.40
N PRO A 849 -41.56 6.30 -73.36
CA PRO A 849 -42.58 7.02 -74.11
C PRO A 849 -42.57 6.70 -75.61
N THR A 850 -41.38 6.54 -76.21
CA THR A 850 -41.24 6.16 -77.62
C THR A 850 -41.70 4.72 -77.85
N LEU A 851 -41.21 3.79 -77.03
CA LEU A 851 -41.55 2.37 -77.10
C LEU A 851 -43.07 2.13 -76.96
N GLU A 852 -43.71 2.81 -76.00
CA GLU A 852 -45.12 2.70 -75.68
C GLU A 852 -45.99 3.52 -76.64
N TRP A 853 -45.83 4.85 -76.66
CA TRP A 853 -46.76 5.71 -77.37
C TRP A 853 -46.50 5.83 -78.87
N VAL A 854 -45.24 5.83 -79.31
CA VAL A 854 -44.90 6.04 -80.74
C VAL A 854 -44.93 4.74 -81.51
N ASP A 855 -44.19 3.75 -81.03
CA ASP A 855 -43.97 2.46 -81.69
C ASP A 855 -45.06 1.44 -81.38
N ASN A 856 -45.81 1.62 -80.28
CA ASN A 856 -46.80 0.66 -79.77
C ASN A 856 -46.19 -0.74 -79.59
N ARG A 857 -44.88 -0.77 -79.30
CA ARG A 857 -44.06 -1.97 -79.09
C ARG A 857 -43.83 -2.30 -77.60
N GLY A 858 -44.27 -1.42 -76.71
CA GLY A 858 -44.21 -1.60 -75.26
C GLY A 858 -45.17 -2.65 -74.69
N ARG A 859 -45.33 -2.64 -73.38
CA ARG A 859 -46.13 -3.57 -72.56
C ARG A 859 -47.64 -3.30 -72.61
N ILE A 860 -48.09 -2.12 -73.06
CA ILE A 860 -49.50 -1.80 -73.28
C ILE A 860 -49.83 -1.66 -74.76
N ARG A 861 -51.05 -2.08 -75.14
CA ARG A 861 -51.59 -1.80 -76.48
C ARG A 861 -52.44 -0.53 -76.44
N TRP A 862 -51.93 0.53 -77.06
CA TRP A 862 -52.60 1.84 -77.07
C TRP A 862 -53.59 2.00 -78.21
N TYR A 863 -53.36 1.31 -79.33
CA TYR A 863 -54.26 1.27 -80.48
C TYR A 863 -54.20 -0.09 -81.19
N ARG A 864 -55.19 -0.36 -82.04
CA ARG A 864 -55.25 -1.53 -82.92
C ARG A 864 -55.33 -1.05 -84.37
N ASP A 865 -54.41 -1.53 -85.19
CA ASP A 865 -54.49 -1.38 -86.64
C ASP A 865 -55.38 -2.48 -87.22
N LEU A 866 -56.44 -2.09 -87.91
CA LEU A 866 -57.25 -3.01 -88.72
C LEU A 866 -57.41 -2.38 -90.10
N TYR A 867 -56.81 -2.99 -91.14
CA TYR A 867 -56.91 -2.56 -92.54
C TYR A 867 -56.76 -1.04 -92.73
N PHE A 868 -55.59 -0.49 -92.37
CA PHE A 868 -55.25 0.94 -92.51
C PHE A 868 -56.05 1.92 -91.62
N PHE A 869 -57.01 1.46 -90.81
CA PHE A 869 -57.72 2.30 -89.85
C PHE A 869 -57.11 2.18 -88.43
N PHE A 870 -56.85 3.35 -87.84
CA PHE A 870 -56.22 3.50 -86.53
C PHE A 870 -57.27 3.67 -85.44
N PHE A 871 -57.58 2.61 -84.70
CA PHE A 871 -58.54 2.66 -83.58
C PHE A 871 -57.79 2.72 -82.25
N GLN A 872 -57.90 3.87 -81.57
CA GLN A 872 -57.41 4.03 -80.19
C GLN A 872 -58.16 3.08 -79.27
N HIS A 873 -57.47 2.51 -78.28
CA HIS A 873 -58.12 1.65 -77.29
C HIS A 873 -59.16 2.46 -76.51
N TRP A 874 -60.36 1.93 -76.36
CA TRP A 874 -61.51 2.64 -75.78
C TRP A 874 -61.25 3.15 -74.36
N GLN A 875 -60.58 2.35 -73.51
CA GLN A 875 -60.22 2.76 -72.14
C GLN A 875 -59.26 3.94 -72.05
N ASN A 876 -58.59 4.34 -73.14
CA ASN A 876 -57.75 5.54 -73.09
C ASN A 876 -58.59 6.81 -72.90
N PHE A 877 -59.87 6.81 -73.26
CA PHE A 877 -60.79 7.95 -73.04
C PHE A 877 -61.26 8.05 -71.58
N GLU A 878 -61.04 7.01 -70.78
CA GLU A 878 -61.43 6.94 -69.36
C GLU A 878 -60.33 7.46 -68.43
N ILE A 879 -59.12 7.71 -68.95
CA ILE A 879 -57.99 8.25 -68.18
C ILE A 879 -58.10 9.78 -68.20
N SER A 880 -58.38 10.37 -67.04
CA SER A 880 -58.51 11.82 -66.91
C SER A 880 -57.25 12.55 -67.38
N GLY A 881 -57.42 13.63 -68.15
CA GLY A 881 -56.32 14.46 -68.65
C GLY A 881 -55.43 13.83 -69.73
N PHE A 882 -55.63 12.56 -70.09
CA PHE A 882 -54.77 11.85 -71.05
C PHE A 882 -55.34 11.88 -72.48
N ASN A 883 -54.55 12.38 -73.43
CA ASN A 883 -54.87 12.31 -74.86
C ASN A 883 -53.74 11.62 -75.64
N TYR A 884 -53.86 10.31 -75.82
CA TYR A 884 -52.88 9.49 -76.53
C TYR A 884 -52.38 10.06 -77.87
N ARG A 885 -53.27 10.64 -78.69
CA ARG A 885 -52.88 11.20 -80.00
C ARG A 885 -52.03 12.46 -79.86
N GLN A 886 -52.33 13.29 -78.85
CA GLN A 886 -51.55 14.48 -78.54
C GLN A 886 -50.20 14.07 -77.97
N GLU A 887 -50.18 13.17 -76.99
CA GLU A 887 -48.96 12.65 -76.37
C GLU A 887 -48.00 12.05 -77.40
N ARG A 888 -48.52 11.16 -78.26
CA ARG A 888 -47.73 10.58 -79.35
C ARG A 888 -47.13 11.63 -80.29
N ARG A 889 -47.86 12.70 -80.61
CA ARG A 889 -47.36 13.79 -81.47
C ARG A 889 -46.27 14.59 -80.77
N LEU A 890 -46.42 14.84 -79.47
CA LEU A 890 -45.43 15.55 -78.67
C LEU A 890 -44.11 14.78 -78.64
N ILE A 891 -44.13 13.49 -78.31
CA ILE A 891 -42.91 12.66 -78.30
C ILE A 891 -42.23 12.61 -79.67
N ILE A 892 -43.00 12.45 -80.77
CA ILE A 892 -42.43 12.50 -82.13
C ILE A 892 -41.76 13.86 -82.42
N THR A 893 -42.36 14.94 -81.95
CA THR A 893 -41.81 16.30 -82.13
C THR A 893 -40.48 16.44 -81.38
N TYR A 894 -40.40 15.94 -80.15
CA TYR A 894 -39.18 15.90 -79.34
C TYR A 894 -38.05 15.08 -79.99
N LEU A 895 -38.37 13.94 -80.60
CA LEU A 895 -37.39 13.10 -81.28
C LEU A 895 -36.89 13.66 -82.61
N THR A 896 -37.74 14.40 -83.34
CA THR A 896 -37.44 14.87 -84.70
C THR A 896 -36.95 16.33 -84.76
N GLY A 897 -37.06 17.08 -83.66
CA GLY A 897 -36.67 18.49 -83.60
C GLY A 897 -37.50 19.43 -84.49
N GLN A 898 -38.56 18.91 -85.13
CA GLN A 898 -39.44 19.69 -85.99
C GLN A 898 -40.91 19.41 -85.62
N PRO A 899 -41.73 20.45 -85.41
CA PRO A 899 -43.17 20.26 -85.31
C PRO A 899 -43.66 19.73 -86.67
N ARG A 900 -44.06 18.47 -86.74
CA ARG A 900 -44.73 17.96 -87.94
C ARG A 900 -46.00 18.76 -88.14
N GLN A 901 -46.01 19.61 -89.17
CA GLN A 901 -47.24 20.23 -89.65
C GLN A 901 -48.24 19.13 -89.99
N ASN A 902 -49.29 19.07 -89.15
CA ASN A 902 -50.58 18.41 -89.31
C ASN A 902 -50.69 17.29 -90.37
N PRO A 903 -50.91 16.01 -89.99
CA PRO A 903 -51.12 14.94 -90.98
C PRO A 903 -52.47 15.01 -91.72
N PHE A 904 -53.33 15.98 -91.42
CA PHE A 904 -54.58 16.21 -92.15
C PHE A 904 -54.39 17.10 -93.39
N ARG A 905 -53.67 16.59 -94.39
CA ARG A 905 -53.68 17.13 -95.76
C ARG A 905 -54.63 16.37 -96.70
N TRP A 906 -55.58 15.60 -96.14
CA TRP A 906 -56.60 14.88 -96.91
C TRP A 906 -57.96 15.60 -96.98
N ALA A 907 -58.20 16.65 -96.18
CA ALA A 907 -59.44 17.43 -96.26
C ALA A 907 -59.55 18.31 -97.52
N ARG A 908 -58.46 18.50 -98.28
CA ARG A 908 -58.48 19.24 -99.56
C ARG A 908 -58.73 18.37 -100.80
N LEU A 909 -58.90 17.05 -100.62
CA LEU A 909 -59.21 16.11 -101.71
C LEU A 909 -60.67 15.61 -101.69
N ILE A 910 -61.44 15.94 -100.65
CA ILE A 910 -62.89 15.61 -100.59
C ILE A 910 -63.76 16.79 -101.08
N GLU A 911 -63.24 18.02 -101.13
CA GLU A 911 -63.91 19.17 -101.78
C GLU A 911 -63.71 19.26 -103.31
N LEU A 912 -62.95 18.35 -103.92
CA LEU A 912 -62.78 18.25 -105.39
C LEU A 912 -63.41 16.99 -105.99
N GLY A 913 -64.26 16.28 -105.24
CA GLY A 913 -64.84 14.99 -105.62
C GLY A 913 -66.37 14.90 -105.63
N THR A 914 -67.10 16.03 -105.58
CA THR A 914 -68.54 16.07 -105.89
C THR A 914 -68.84 17.27 -106.78
N GLY A 915 -68.76 17.05 -108.08
CA GLY A 915 -68.93 18.09 -109.10
C GLY A 915 -69.02 17.59 -110.54
N ARG A 916 -69.55 16.38 -110.76
CA ARG A 916 -70.42 15.97 -111.89
C ARG A 916 -70.69 14.48 -111.82
#